data_AF-A0A7C1D5Z9-F1
#
_entry.id   AF-A0A7C1D5Z9-F1
#
_cell.length_a   1.000
_cell.length_b   1.000
_cell.length_c   1.000
_cell.angle_alpha   90.00
_cell.angle_beta   90.00
_cell.angle_gamma   90.00
#
_symmetry.space_group_name_H-M   'P 1'
#
loop_
_entity.id
_entity.type
_entity.pdbx_description
1 polymer ?
#
loop_
_entity_poly.entity_id
_entity_poly.type
_entity_poly.pdbx_seq_one_letter_code
_entity_poly.pdbx_strand_id
1 'polypeptide(L)'
;MKSAVRFLLIFCLIFSIPGKAQHKVAFKLDAPANINSVAVVGDFNNWSHETHLLKFDEPSGIWQTELILNPGTYEYRFLIDGSMWIKDPQNPRWGGEHSNSILVVKSATTPEIISMRPTTGSVLQNPLVEISAEFRSVIGDAEINISETEVRLNAQPLKFSYDAHRSRLTALPGKLKDGEYEVTLSVTDARGNKIPEAHSYFIVNSVNAPPVAEAGYTIIAAVNSPVTLNSGVCYDPDRDEIVEYNWNMIAKPEASRSKLDSRRKPFPQFIPDKVGRYLFTLQVSDGKAKSAVDSVDVYGFIRREYPVYLELADSTFYRLFETHIESVSVAGEFNRWSASANPMRDYNRNGVWTAWLNLDPGEYEYKFVVNSSYWIPDPSNKRRIPDGWEGFNSIIESKLNLAPIIRLDAFLGPGKIIFDASNSYSQMGDSLEFLWYQDINNPQRFELSNRQRFSIPQPRVDGMYYFYLVIRDKYGNTAQENLALNVRQNRIKIQNFSETPDWSRDAVVYEIFLRKFHPDGNLKAVIQKIPYLKSLGISCIWLMPIFESPTVHGYGPSNFFNIASDYGSLEDFRDLISAAHAAGIKVILDFVANHSSDQHPYFKAAYKNPNSIFRNWYLWRDSQAPAGFYVYEFYNDWDTLPNFNYDNPNVRHFILESAKFWANLGVDGYRCDVAWGVPHDFWKIFRRTLKSIRQDFLLLNEVLPRSVDYHKDQFDMSYDTDFYGNLLDALDGKKPLSAIHYGLMKTKKNYPMQAQNFRYLENHDMERFISRYGRHKTKLAATLLLTVSGTPLIYYGQEIGLQERTPMMKWDAPPDRELYDFYKRLILLRRHKPVLRTGEITKVVTDQEDQVYAYLRSDSTASFLIILNFGAAIENCILLLPDRLAQHSQNQTIKLENQMNDELFAYKISPDLKIVLRLESETPYIYRIENSE
;
A
#
# COMPACT_ATOMS: atom_id res chain seq x y z
N MET A 1 -22.24 -43.70 10.76
CA MET A 1 -20.95 -43.92 11.45
C MET A 1 -19.92 -43.10 10.70
N LYS A 2 -19.60 -41.86 11.12
CA LYS A 2 -18.64 -41.53 12.18
C LYS A 2 -17.36 -42.38 12.10
N SER A 3 -16.40 -41.91 11.30
CA SER A 3 -14.98 -42.07 11.58
C SER A 3 -14.32 -40.75 11.28
N ALA A 4 -14.11 -39.96 12.34
CA ALA A 4 -13.27 -38.77 12.30
C ALA A 4 -11.86 -39.21 11.89
N VAL A 5 -11.30 -38.56 10.87
CA VAL A 5 -9.88 -38.71 10.55
C VAL A 5 -9.10 -38.13 11.72
N ARG A 6 -8.22 -38.94 12.30
CA ARG A 6 -7.35 -38.56 13.42
C ARG A 6 -6.26 -37.64 12.88
N PHE A 7 -6.17 -36.44 13.43
CA PHE A 7 -4.94 -35.65 13.39
C PHE A 7 -3.94 -36.29 14.35
N LEU A 8 -2.72 -36.58 13.90
CA LEU A 8 -1.65 -37.04 14.78
C LEU A 8 -0.37 -36.24 14.53
N LEU A 9 0.08 -35.50 15.55
CA LEU A 9 1.41 -34.88 15.62
C LEU A 9 2.50 -35.93 15.44
N ILE A 10 3.53 -35.67 14.61
CA ILE A 10 4.86 -36.23 14.85
C ILE A 10 6.02 -35.31 14.37
N PHE A 11 6.96 -35.08 15.29
CA PHE A 11 8.22 -34.35 15.21
C PHE A 11 9.34 -34.99 14.37
N CYS A 12 10.38 -34.20 14.10
CA CYS A 12 11.78 -34.66 14.06
C CYS A 12 12.17 -35.42 15.34
N LEU A 13 12.05 -36.74 15.35
CA LEU A 13 12.50 -37.55 16.48
C LEU A 13 14.02 -37.69 16.44
N ILE A 14 14.70 -37.21 17.48
CA ILE A 14 16.14 -37.37 17.68
C ILE A 14 16.42 -38.57 18.59
N PHE A 15 16.99 -39.65 18.04
CA PHE A 15 17.54 -40.75 18.83
C PHE A 15 19.05 -40.63 18.94
N SER A 16 19.59 -40.57 20.15
CA SER A 16 21.03 -40.59 20.38
C SER A 16 21.57 -42.00 20.15
N ILE A 17 22.62 -42.14 19.34
CA ILE A 17 23.30 -43.43 19.16
C ILE A 17 24.19 -43.67 20.39
N PRO A 18 24.04 -44.78 21.13
CA PRO A 18 24.91 -45.07 22.28
C PRO A 18 26.39 -45.04 21.87
N GLY A 19 27.17 -44.16 22.48
CA GLY A 19 28.61 -44.04 22.26
C GLY A 19 29.06 -43.15 21.08
N LYS A 20 28.17 -42.41 20.41
CA LYS A 20 28.55 -41.41 19.37
C LYS A 20 27.80 -40.09 19.55
N ALA A 21 28.44 -38.96 19.22
CA ALA A 21 27.85 -37.62 19.19
C ALA A 21 26.94 -37.41 17.94
N GLN A 22 26.14 -38.41 17.57
CA GLN A 22 25.31 -38.44 16.37
C GLN A 22 23.87 -38.76 16.76
N HIS A 23 22.95 -38.07 16.09
CA HIS A 23 21.53 -38.03 16.38
C HIS A 23 20.75 -38.48 15.16
N LYS A 24 19.98 -39.56 15.29
CA LYS A 24 19.06 -40.01 14.26
C LYS A 24 17.83 -39.12 14.29
N VAL A 25 17.62 -38.30 13.28
CA VAL A 25 16.53 -37.33 13.10
C VAL A 25 15.50 -37.90 12.14
N ALA A 26 14.27 -38.15 12.61
CA ALA A 26 13.19 -38.64 11.77
C ALA A 26 12.40 -37.48 11.14
N PHE A 27 12.62 -37.16 9.87
CA PHE A 27 11.77 -36.21 9.16
C PHE A 27 10.44 -36.88 8.85
N LYS A 28 9.35 -36.24 9.28
CA LYS A 28 8.01 -36.75 9.08
C LYS A 28 7.13 -35.66 8.50
N LEU A 29 6.36 -36.04 7.51
CA LEU A 29 5.36 -35.19 6.90
C LEU A 29 4.06 -35.99 6.90
N ASP A 30 3.09 -35.52 7.68
CA ASP A 30 1.72 -36.02 7.59
C ASP A 30 1.13 -35.48 6.28
N ALA A 31 1.02 -36.38 5.32
CA ALA A 31 0.80 -36.06 3.93
C ALA A 31 -0.11 -37.17 3.36
N PRO A 32 -1.20 -36.83 2.68
CA PRO A 32 -2.20 -37.80 2.24
C PRO A 32 -1.62 -38.88 1.32
N ALA A 33 -2.35 -39.99 1.24
CA ALA A 33 -2.00 -41.14 0.42
C ALA A 33 -1.96 -40.86 -1.11
N ASN A 34 -2.41 -39.69 -1.58
CA ASN A 34 -2.40 -39.34 -3.01
C ASN A 34 -1.16 -38.55 -3.46
N ILE A 35 -0.19 -38.34 -2.57
CA ILE A 35 1.13 -37.80 -2.93
C ILE A 35 1.96 -38.94 -3.54
N ASN A 36 2.72 -38.64 -4.59
CA ASN A 36 3.55 -39.63 -5.28
C ASN A 36 4.97 -39.67 -4.70
N SER A 37 5.51 -38.52 -4.30
CA SER A 37 6.80 -38.44 -3.65
C SER A 37 6.90 -37.27 -2.68
N VAL A 38 7.67 -37.48 -1.61
CA VAL A 38 8.11 -36.42 -0.71
C VAL A 38 9.61 -36.57 -0.52
N ALA A 39 10.37 -35.49 -0.66
CA ALA A 39 11.78 -35.42 -0.29
C ALA A 39 11.97 -34.41 0.84
N VAL A 40 12.92 -34.66 1.74
CA VAL A 40 13.45 -33.63 2.64
C VAL A 40 14.77 -33.13 2.07
N VAL A 41 14.88 -31.82 1.90
CA VAL A 41 15.99 -31.18 1.21
C VAL A 41 16.54 -30.06 2.09
N GLY A 42 17.85 -30.01 2.32
CA GLY A 42 18.46 -29.05 3.22
C GLY A 42 19.99 -29.14 3.28
N ASP A 43 20.58 -28.50 4.30
CA ASP A 43 22.02 -28.41 4.47
C ASP A 43 22.71 -29.78 4.56
N PHE A 44 22.01 -30.77 5.14
CA PHE A 44 22.51 -32.14 5.30
C PHE A 44 22.62 -32.93 4.00
N ASN A 45 22.08 -32.43 2.89
CA ASN A 45 22.21 -33.06 1.57
C ASN A 45 22.54 -32.06 0.45
N ASN A 46 23.17 -30.93 0.80
CA ASN A 46 23.55 -29.86 -0.13
C ASN A 46 22.37 -29.44 -1.03
N TRP A 47 21.16 -29.39 -0.47
CA TRP A 47 19.96 -28.98 -1.19
C TRP A 47 19.61 -29.83 -2.44
N SER A 48 20.11 -31.07 -2.52
CA SER A 48 19.79 -32.01 -3.59
C SER A 48 18.44 -32.71 -3.39
N HIS A 49 17.54 -32.58 -4.36
CA HIS A 49 16.22 -33.25 -4.35
C HIS A 49 16.25 -34.70 -4.86
N GLU A 50 17.41 -35.18 -5.33
CA GLU A 50 17.61 -36.57 -5.78
C GLU A 50 17.91 -37.53 -4.62
N THR A 51 18.08 -36.99 -3.41
CA THR A 51 18.47 -37.75 -2.21
C THR A 51 17.45 -37.56 -1.08
N HIS A 52 17.32 -38.55 -0.20
CA HIS A 52 16.45 -38.50 1.00
C HIS A 52 14.94 -38.39 0.72
N LEU A 53 14.45 -39.23 -0.20
CA LEU A 53 13.02 -39.51 -0.35
C LEU A 53 12.44 -40.09 0.95
N LEU A 54 11.30 -39.55 1.37
CA LEU A 54 10.51 -40.08 2.45
C LEU A 54 9.76 -41.32 1.96
N LYS A 55 9.62 -42.30 2.85
CA LYS A 55 8.83 -43.51 2.62
C LYS A 55 7.45 -43.28 3.21
N PHE A 56 6.42 -43.58 2.43
CA PHE A 56 5.04 -43.58 2.93
C PHE A 56 4.80 -44.78 3.83
N ASP A 57 4.33 -44.53 5.05
CA ASP A 57 3.91 -45.56 6.01
C ASP A 57 2.37 -45.69 5.99
N GLU A 58 1.86 -46.65 5.22
CA GLU A 58 0.43 -46.85 4.96
C GLU A 58 -0.46 -46.89 6.23
N PRO A 59 -0.08 -47.54 7.35
CA PRO A 59 -0.91 -47.61 8.55
C PRO A 59 -1.04 -46.28 9.30
N SER A 60 -0.04 -45.39 9.20
CA SER A 60 -0.03 -44.10 9.89
C SER A 60 -0.41 -42.92 9.00
N GLY A 61 -0.34 -43.09 7.68
CA GLY A 61 -0.59 -42.01 6.71
C GLY A 61 0.57 -41.01 6.61
N ILE A 62 1.76 -41.37 7.10
CA ILE A 62 2.87 -40.44 7.27
C ILE A 62 4.00 -40.77 6.30
N TRP A 63 4.48 -39.76 5.59
CA TRP A 63 5.74 -39.82 4.88
C TRP A 63 6.86 -39.64 5.89
N GLN A 64 7.83 -40.54 5.93
CA GLN A 64 8.95 -40.44 6.86
C GLN A 64 10.27 -40.92 6.29
N THR A 65 11.34 -40.27 6.72
CA THR A 65 12.72 -40.73 6.53
C THR A 65 13.52 -40.43 7.79
N GLU A 66 14.66 -41.07 7.94
CA GLU A 66 15.53 -40.87 9.09
C GLU A 66 16.94 -40.53 8.60
N LEU A 67 17.46 -39.40 9.06
CA LEU A 67 18.82 -38.95 8.77
C LEU A 67 19.66 -39.01 10.04
N ILE A 68 20.94 -39.33 9.93
CA ILE A 68 21.86 -39.22 11.06
C ILE A 68 22.57 -37.88 10.95
N LEU A 69 22.23 -36.95 11.85
CA LEU A 69 22.79 -35.61 11.91
C LEU A 69 23.67 -35.45 13.16
N ASN A 70 24.72 -34.64 13.05
CA ASN A 70 25.51 -34.24 14.21
C ASN A 70 24.77 -33.12 14.97
N PRO A 71 25.11 -32.85 16.24
CA PRO A 71 24.68 -31.62 16.91
C PRO A 71 25.03 -30.40 16.06
N GLY A 72 24.03 -29.57 15.81
CA GLY A 72 24.16 -28.47 14.86
C GLY A 72 22.82 -27.86 14.49
N THR A 73 22.89 -26.75 13.79
CA THR A 73 21.74 -26.07 13.20
C THR A 73 21.75 -26.35 11.70
N TYR A 74 20.61 -26.78 11.15
CA TYR A 74 20.44 -27.14 9.76
C TYR A 74 19.20 -26.44 9.19
N GLU A 75 19.29 -25.87 8.00
CA GLU A 75 18.16 -25.41 7.21
C GLU A 75 17.61 -26.56 6.33
N TYR A 76 16.28 -26.63 6.17
CA TYR A 76 15.62 -27.61 5.31
C TYR A 76 14.21 -27.17 4.84
N ARG A 77 13.70 -27.86 3.83
CA ARG A 77 12.31 -27.82 3.33
C ARG A 77 11.87 -29.24 2.89
N PHE A 78 10.56 -29.41 2.71
CA PHE A 78 10.03 -30.57 2.00
C PHE A 78 9.75 -30.22 0.54
N LEU A 79 10.04 -31.15 -0.36
CA LEU A 79 9.66 -31.09 -1.76
C LEU A 79 8.63 -32.19 -2.03
N ILE A 80 7.41 -31.79 -2.38
CA ILE A 80 6.30 -32.69 -2.70
C ILE A 80 6.17 -32.77 -4.23
N ASP A 81 6.03 -34.00 -4.74
CA ASP A 81 5.82 -34.32 -6.16
C ASP A 81 6.79 -33.60 -7.10
N GLY A 82 8.04 -33.42 -6.66
CA GLY A 82 9.14 -32.82 -7.42
C GLY A 82 8.99 -31.34 -7.77
N SER A 83 7.93 -30.67 -7.33
CA SER A 83 7.60 -29.30 -7.78
C SER A 83 7.11 -28.37 -6.68
N MET A 84 6.54 -28.92 -5.60
CA MET A 84 5.97 -28.11 -4.51
C MET A 84 6.92 -28.07 -3.32
N TRP A 85 7.58 -26.93 -3.14
CA TRP A 85 8.41 -26.66 -1.96
C TRP A 85 7.55 -26.15 -0.81
N ILE A 86 7.58 -26.84 0.32
CA ILE A 86 6.94 -26.38 1.54
C ILE A 86 7.97 -26.30 2.68
N LYS A 87 7.82 -25.28 3.53
CA LYS A 87 8.47 -25.29 4.85
C LYS A 87 7.84 -26.38 5.69
N ASP A 88 8.55 -26.86 6.69
CA ASP A 88 7.93 -27.67 7.74
C ASP A 88 6.83 -26.84 8.43
N PRO A 89 5.53 -27.16 8.22
CA PRO A 89 4.44 -26.32 8.71
C PRO A 89 4.33 -26.30 10.24
N GLN A 90 5.02 -27.21 10.91
CA GLN A 90 5.00 -27.37 12.36
C GLN A 90 6.28 -26.85 13.03
N ASN A 91 7.30 -26.46 12.25
CA ASN A 91 8.52 -25.91 12.79
C ASN A 91 8.40 -24.38 12.99
N PRO A 92 8.35 -23.88 14.24
CA PRO A 92 8.22 -22.44 14.51
C PRO A 92 9.51 -21.67 14.21
N ARG A 93 10.62 -22.36 13.91
CA ARG A 93 11.91 -21.74 13.59
C ARG A 93 12.16 -21.77 12.10
N TRP A 94 12.45 -20.61 11.55
CA TRP A 94 12.77 -20.44 10.15
C TRP A 94 13.70 -19.24 9.96
N GLY A 95 14.44 -19.21 8.85
CA GLY A 95 15.40 -18.16 8.54
C GLY A 95 16.14 -18.40 7.23
N GLY A 96 17.21 -17.64 6.96
CA GLY A 96 17.94 -17.70 5.70
C GLY A 96 17.25 -16.94 4.56
N GLU A 97 17.88 -16.91 3.39
CA GLU A 97 17.44 -16.15 2.20
C GLU A 97 16.09 -16.62 1.63
N HIS A 98 15.70 -17.87 1.93
CA HIS A 98 14.47 -18.49 1.43
C HIS A 98 13.46 -18.84 2.55
N SER A 99 13.63 -18.27 3.75
CA SER A 99 12.79 -18.57 4.93
C SER A 99 12.70 -20.07 5.24
N ASN A 100 13.79 -20.81 5.08
CA ASN A 100 13.85 -22.26 5.28
C ASN A 100 13.54 -22.64 6.73
N SER A 101 13.02 -23.85 6.95
CA SER A 101 12.82 -24.38 8.30
C SER A 101 14.16 -24.64 8.96
N ILE A 102 14.32 -24.19 10.20
CA ILE A 102 15.55 -24.35 10.97
C ILE A 102 15.39 -25.51 11.95
N LEU A 103 16.11 -26.59 11.70
CA LEU A 103 16.27 -27.70 12.64
C LEU A 103 17.47 -27.42 13.54
N VAL A 104 17.28 -27.51 14.86
CA VAL A 104 18.38 -27.49 15.83
C VAL A 104 18.49 -28.87 16.47
N VAL A 105 19.52 -29.62 16.13
CA VAL A 105 19.81 -30.95 16.68
C VAL A 105 20.55 -30.77 18.00
N LYS A 106 19.84 -30.98 19.11
CA LYS A 106 20.37 -30.91 20.49
C LYS A 106 20.62 -32.32 21.05
N SER A 107 21.50 -32.45 22.04
CA SER A 107 21.66 -33.68 22.82
C SER A 107 20.37 -33.98 23.62
N ALA A 108 19.75 -35.14 23.43
CA ALA A 108 18.33 -35.40 23.75
C ALA A 108 17.94 -35.56 25.24
N THR A 109 16.73 -35.08 25.61
CA THR A 109 15.58 -35.84 26.19
C THR A 109 14.47 -34.91 26.76
N THR A 110 13.41 -34.59 26.00
CA THR A 110 12.26 -33.73 26.45
C THR A 110 10.87 -34.32 26.14
N PRO A 111 9.84 -34.08 26.98
CA PRO A 111 8.45 -34.47 26.72
C PRO A 111 7.78 -33.66 25.58
N GLU A 112 6.63 -34.15 25.08
CA GLU A 112 5.85 -33.56 23.97
C GLU A 112 4.36 -33.39 24.35
N ILE A 113 3.75 -32.26 23.97
CA ILE A 113 2.31 -31.98 24.14
C ILE A 113 1.53 -32.56 22.95
N ILE A 114 0.61 -33.50 23.20
CA ILE A 114 -0.24 -34.16 22.19
C ILE A 114 -1.47 -33.32 21.84
N SER A 115 -2.12 -32.74 22.84
CA SER A 115 -3.35 -32.00 22.62
C SER A 115 -3.49 -30.89 23.66
N MET A 116 -4.17 -29.81 23.27
CA MET A 116 -4.54 -28.73 24.18
C MET A 116 -5.99 -28.33 23.94
N ARG A 117 -6.73 -28.12 25.03
CA ARG A 117 -8.11 -27.66 25.06
C ARG A 117 -8.20 -26.40 25.92
N PRO A 118 -8.99 -25.38 25.52
CA PRO A 118 -9.72 -25.29 24.25
C PRO A 118 -8.78 -25.33 23.04
N THR A 119 -9.26 -25.78 21.89
CA THR A 119 -8.44 -25.85 20.68
C THR A 119 -8.31 -24.46 20.08
N THR A 120 -7.13 -24.11 19.55
CA THR A 120 -6.90 -22.81 18.92
C THR A 120 -7.93 -22.53 17.82
N GLY A 121 -8.56 -21.35 17.85
CA GLY A 121 -9.62 -20.94 16.93
C GLY A 121 -11.04 -21.37 17.34
N SER A 122 -11.23 -21.90 18.55
CA SER A 122 -12.55 -22.29 19.03
C SER A 122 -13.33 -21.13 19.65
N VAL A 123 -14.66 -21.18 19.51
CA VAL A 123 -15.61 -20.30 20.21
C VAL A 123 -16.38 -21.13 21.22
N LEU A 124 -16.38 -20.70 22.48
CA LEU A 124 -17.02 -21.38 23.59
C LEU A 124 -18.23 -20.59 24.06
N GLN A 125 -19.40 -21.23 23.98
CA GLN A 125 -20.68 -20.67 24.46
C GLN A 125 -20.84 -20.80 25.98
N ASN A 126 -20.04 -21.67 26.61
CA ASN A 126 -20.06 -21.84 28.06
C ASN A 126 -18.88 -21.07 28.68
N PRO A 127 -19.13 -20.10 29.56
CA PRO A 127 -18.07 -19.35 30.24
C PRO A 127 -17.32 -20.16 31.30
N LEU A 128 -17.82 -21.35 31.67
CA LEU A 128 -17.08 -22.31 32.49
C LEU A 128 -16.18 -23.16 31.59
N VAL A 129 -14.95 -22.71 31.41
CA VAL A 129 -13.98 -23.32 30.50
C VAL A 129 -13.04 -24.24 31.27
N GLU A 130 -12.89 -25.48 30.79
CA GLU A 130 -11.81 -26.38 31.24
C GLU A 130 -10.61 -26.23 30.30
N ILE A 131 -9.46 -25.85 30.87
CA ILE A 131 -8.18 -25.84 30.15
C ILE A 131 -7.51 -27.17 30.42
N SER A 132 -7.12 -27.92 29.39
CA SER A 132 -6.40 -29.18 29.59
C SER A 132 -5.37 -29.44 28.51
N ALA A 133 -4.26 -30.07 28.87
CA ALA A 133 -3.24 -30.52 27.94
C ALA A 133 -2.89 -32.00 28.19
N GLU A 134 -2.71 -32.76 27.12
CA GLU A 134 -2.30 -34.17 27.18
C GLU A 134 -0.87 -34.30 26.65
N PHE A 135 -0.07 -35.19 27.26
CA PHE A 135 1.34 -35.34 26.97
C PHE A 135 1.69 -36.75 26.50
N ARG A 136 2.70 -36.85 25.61
CA ARG A 136 3.25 -38.14 25.18
C ARG A 136 4.30 -38.59 26.19
N SER A 137 4.04 -39.72 26.85
CA SER A 137 5.00 -40.41 27.70
C SER A 137 6.21 -40.85 26.86
N VAL A 138 7.41 -40.38 27.23
CA VAL A 138 8.66 -40.96 26.74
C VAL A 138 9.02 -42.11 27.69
N ILE A 139 9.31 -43.28 27.13
CA ILE A 139 9.70 -44.49 27.87
C ILE A 139 10.90 -44.16 28.79
N GLY A 140 10.69 -44.32 30.11
CA GLY A 140 11.69 -44.12 31.17
C GLY A 140 11.51 -42.82 31.96
N ASP A 141 10.83 -42.91 33.11
CA ASP A 141 10.84 -42.05 34.32
C ASP A 141 10.95 -40.51 34.20
N ALA A 142 10.71 -39.91 33.04
CA ALA A 142 10.70 -38.46 32.88
C ALA A 142 9.29 -37.90 33.13
N GLU A 143 8.91 -37.79 34.41
CA GLU A 143 7.69 -37.07 34.81
C GLU A 143 7.82 -35.56 34.56
N ILE A 144 6.69 -34.86 34.42
CA ILE A 144 6.67 -33.39 34.31
C ILE A 144 7.02 -32.79 35.67
N ASN A 145 7.97 -31.85 35.70
CA ASN A 145 8.25 -31.09 36.91
C ASN A 145 7.13 -30.06 37.12
N ILE A 146 6.18 -30.41 37.99
CA ILE A 146 5.03 -29.57 38.34
C ILE A 146 5.48 -28.21 38.92
N SER A 147 6.60 -28.16 39.65
CA SER A 147 7.07 -26.93 40.29
C SER A 147 7.65 -25.90 39.31
N GLU A 148 8.04 -26.35 38.11
CA GLU A 148 8.58 -25.52 37.03
C GLU A 148 7.68 -25.50 35.78
N THR A 149 6.47 -26.05 35.89
CA THR A 149 5.44 -26.02 34.86
C THR A 149 4.45 -24.91 35.17
N GLU A 150 4.11 -24.12 34.16
CA GLU A 150 3.22 -22.98 34.30
C GLU A 150 2.12 -23.02 33.24
N VAL A 151 0.90 -22.78 33.70
CA VAL A 151 -0.26 -22.52 32.83
C VAL A 151 -0.62 -21.06 33.04
N ARG A 152 -0.70 -20.29 31.96
CA ARG A 152 -1.17 -18.90 32.01
C ARG A 152 -2.41 -18.73 31.14
N LEU A 153 -3.28 -17.83 31.57
CA LEU A 153 -4.39 -17.31 30.78
C LEU A 153 -4.21 -15.79 30.64
N ASN A 154 -4.06 -15.30 29.41
CA ASN A 154 -3.74 -13.89 29.12
C ASN A 154 -2.53 -13.40 29.94
N ALA A 155 -1.45 -14.19 29.93
CA ALA A 155 -0.23 -13.99 30.72
C ALA A 155 -0.38 -14.06 32.26
N GLN A 156 -1.57 -14.34 32.80
CA GLN A 156 -1.79 -14.52 34.24
C GLN A 156 -1.69 -15.99 34.64
N PRO A 157 -0.90 -16.36 35.67
CA PRO A 157 -0.73 -17.74 36.09
C PRO A 157 -2.03 -18.35 36.64
N LEU A 158 -2.29 -19.60 36.27
CA LEU A 158 -3.42 -20.41 36.73
C LEU A 158 -2.94 -21.59 37.57
N LYS A 159 -3.70 -21.90 38.62
CA LYS A 159 -3.54 -23.17 39.33
C LYS A 159 -4.02 -24.31 38.44
N PHE A 160 -3.26 -25.40 38.46
CA PHE A 160 -3.57 -26.61 37.70
C PHE A 160 -3.38 -27.86 38.56
N SER A 161 -3.96 -28.96 38.09
CA SER A 161 -3.73 -30.32 38.56
C SER A 161 -3.13 -31.16 37.44
N TYR A 162 -2.19 -32.05 37.75
CA TYR A 162 -1.61 -33.00 36.80
C TYR A 162 -1.95 -34.43 37.22
N ASP A 163 -2.55 -35.20 36.31
CA ASP A 163 -2.81 -36.63 36.45
C ASP A 163 -1.70 -37.39 35.71
N ALA A 164 -0.75 -37.96 36.46
CA ALA A 164 0.39 -38.68 35.92
C ALA A 164 -0.01 -39.95 35.16
N HIS A 165 -1.05 -40.66 35.61
CA HIS A 165 -1.51 -41.90 34.97
C HIS A 165 -2.14 -41.65 33.60
N ARG A 166 -2.81 -40.51 33.44
CA ARG A 166 -3.40 -40.08 32.17
C ARG A 166 -2.48 -39.16 31.37
N SER A 167 -1.33 -38.80 31.93
CA SER A 167 -0.42 -37.77 31.39
C SER A 167 -1.19 -36.52 30.96
N ARG A 168 -2.08 -36.02 31.84
CA ARG A 168 -3.02 -34.94 31.54
C ARG A 168 -2.95 -33.84 32.59
N LEU A 169 -2.71 -32.61 32.14
CA LEU A 169 -2.83 -31.40 32.94
C LEU A 169 -4.24 -30.82 32.78
N THR A 170 -4.81 -30.28 33.86
CA THR A 170 -6.10 -29.59 33.85
C THR A 170 -6.06 -28.35 34.73
N ALA A 171 -6.56 -27.23 34.23
CA ALA A 171 -6.70 -25.95 34.94
C ALA A 171 -8.12 -25.41 34.78
N LEU A 172 -8.66 -24.84 35.85
CA LEU A 172 -10.00 -24.27 35.90
C LEU A 172 -9.92 -22.79 36.28
N PRO A 173 -9.99 -21.86 35.31
CA PRO A 173 -9.89 -20.42 35.58
C PRO A 173 -11.15 -19.83 36.24
N GLY A 174 -12.21 -20.63 36.43
CA GLY A 174 -13.52 -20.16 36.87
C GLY A 174 -14.38 -19.65 35.71
N LYS A 175 -15.41 -18.86 36.03
CA LYS A 175 -16.30 -18.28 35.02
C LYS A 175 -15.59 -17.14 34.28
N LEU A 176 -15.29 -17.34 33.01
CA LEU A 176 -14.72 -16.32 32.13
C LEU A 176 -15.79 -15.32 31.70
N LYS A 177 -15.37 -14.11 31.35
CA LYS A 177 -16.21 -13.11 30.70
C LYS A 177 -16.20 -13.37 29.19
N ASP A 178 -17.11 -12.75 28.47
CA ASP A 178 -17.03 -12.78 27.01
C ASP A 178 -15.78 -12.01 26.55
N GLY A 179 -15.04 -12.58 25.60
CA GLY A 179 -13.78 -12.00 25.13
C GLY A 179 -12.79 -13.03 24.56
N GLU A 180 -11.66 -12.51 24.09
CA GLU A 180 -10.53 -13.31 23.60
C GLU A 180 -9.62 -13.78 24.73
N TYR A 181 -9.18 -15.02 24.62
CA TYR A 181 -8.32 -15.67 25.60
C TYR A 181 -7.18 -16.41 24.91
N GLU A 182 -5.98 -16.22 25.44
CA GLU A 182 -4.79 -17.00 25.15
C GLU A 182 -4.44 -17.85 26.36
N VAL A 183 -4.32 -19.16 26.16
CA VAL A 183 -3.68 -20.07 27.10
C VAL A 183 -2.26 -20.31 26.66
N THR A 184 -1.34 -20.08 27.58
CA THR A 184 0.08 -20.34 27.43
C THR A 184 0.47 -21.47 28.37
N LEU A 185 1.15 -22.49 27.84
CA LEU A 185 1.61 -23.64 28.60
C LEU A 185 3.13 -23.77 28.45
N SER A 186 3.85 -23.53 29.54
CA SER A 186 5.31 -23.68 29.62
C SER A 186 5.58 -24.91 30.50
N VAL A 187 6.18 -25.95 29.94
CA VAL A 187 6.34 -27.24 30.63
C VAL A 187 7.81 -27.55 30.78
N THR A 188 8.20 -28.00 31.97
CA THR A 188 9.55 -28.44 32.27
C THR A 188 9.53 -29.88 32.72
N ASP A 189 10.46 -30.71 32.24
CA ASP A 189 10.57 -32.10 32.66
C ASP A 189 11.32 -32.24 34.00
N ALA A 190 11.27 -33.43 34.61
CA ALA A 190 11.96 -33.73 35.87
C ALA A 190 13.49 -33.58 35.82
N ARG A 191 14.08 -33.42 34.63
CA ARG A 191 15.51 -33.19 34.41
C ARG A 191 15.84 -31.72 34.15
N GLY A 192 14.86 -30.82 34.23
CA GLY A 192 15.04 -29.37 34.05
C GLY A 192 14.99 -28.92 32.58
N ASN A 193 14.57 -29.78 31.66
CA ASN A 193 14.47 -29.42 30.25
C ASN A 193 13.10 -28.78 29.94
N LYS A 194 13.11 -27.59 29.32
CA LYS A 194 11.90 -26.86 28.94
C LYS A 194 11.40 -27.26 27.55
N ILE A 195 10.13 -27.62 27.46
CA ILE A 195 9.40 -27.77 26.19
C ILE A 195 9.17 -26.36 25.61
N PRO A 196 9.22 -26.17 24.27
CA PRO A 196 8.73 -24.94 23.65
C PRO A 196 7.34 -24.58 24.16
N GLU A 197 7.14 -23.31 24.47
CA GLU A 197 5.88 -22.80 25.00
C GLU A 197 4.74 -23.05 24.00
N ALA A 198 3.64 -23.64 24.48
CA ALA A 198 2.48 -23.95 23.67
C ALA A 198 1.37 -22.92 23.89
N HIS A 199 0.68 -22.56 22.80
CA HIS A 199 -0.33 -21.51 22.81
C HIS A 199 -1.66 -22.02 22.26
N SER A 200 -2.77 -21.69 22.93
CA SER A 200 -4.12 -21.85 22.41
C SER A 200 -4.91 -20.57 22.54
N TYR A 201 -5.48 -20.12 21.42
CA TYR A 201 -6.31 -18.92 21.34
C TYR A 201 -7.77 -19.34 21.16
N PHE A 202 -8.67 -18.85 22.00
CA PHE A 202 -10.10 -19.12 21.88
C PHE A 202 -10.92 -17.91 22.31
N ILE A 203 -12.19 -17.91 21.93
CA ILE A 203 -13.15 -16.87 22.29
C ILE A 203 -14.17 -17.48 23.24
N VAL A 204 -14.48 -16.78 24.33
CA VAL A 204 -15.69 -17.04 25.11
C VAL A 204 -16.74 -16.05 24.64
N ASN A 205 -17.89 -16.56 24.22
CA ASN A 205 -19.05 -15.75 23.89
C ASN A 205 -20.30 -16.46 24.42
N SER A 206 -20.74 -16.08 25.61
CA SER A 206 -21.86 -16.68 26.32
C SER A 206 -23.22 -16.06 25.99
N VAL A 207 -23.26 -14.88 25.35
CA VAL A 207 -24.49 -14.20 24.95
C VAL A 207 -24.32 -13.62 23.56
N ASN A 208 -25.12 -14.13 22.61
CA ASN A 208 -25.08 -13.67 21.23
C ASN A 208 -25.54 -12.22 21.08
N ALA A 209 -24.71 -11.35 20.52
CA ALA A 209 -25.07 -10.03 20.03
C ALA A 209 -25.58 -10.11 18.59
N PRO A 210 -26.64 -9.38 18.19
CA PRO A 210 -27.03 -9.32 16.79
C PRO A 210 -25.96 -8.60 15.96
N PRO A 211 -25.74 -9.01 14.70
CA PRO A 211 -24.80 -8.34 13.81
C PRO A 211 -25.25 -6.90 13.51
N VAL A 212 -24.31 -6.07 13.08
CA VAL A 212 -24.56 -4.69 12.64
C VAL A 212 -24.53 -4.64 11.11
N ALA A 213 -25.65 -4.26 10.50
CA ALA A 213 -25.71 -3.95 9.07
C ALA A 213 -25.14 -2.56 8.80
N GLU A 214 -24.32 -2.44 7.78
CA GLU A 214 -23.81 -1.19 7.23
C GLU A 214 -23.87 -1.28 5.71
N ALA A 215 -24.89 -0.66 5.13
CA ALA A 215 -25.19 -0.65 3.69
C ALA A 215 -24.25 0.27 2.89
N GLY A 216 -23.44 1.06 3.60
CA GLY A 216 -22.45 1.97 3.04
C GLY A 216 -23.03 3.34 2.71
N TYR A 217 -22.22 4.14 2.02
CA TYR A 217 -22.50 5.55 1.75
C TYR A 217 -23.23 5.77 0.44
N THR A 218 -23.81 6.95 0.26
CA THR A 218 -24.44 7.34 -1.01
C THR A 218 -23.46 7.24 -2.18
N ILE A 219 -23.91 6.59 -3.25
CA ILE A 219 -23.13 6.36 -4.49
C ILE A 219 -23.69 7.25 -5.59
N ILE A 220 -22.81 7.98 -6.27
CA ILE A 220 -23.13 8.71 -7.50
C ILE A 220 -22.53 7.90 -8.66
N ALA A 221 -23.38 7.42 -9.56
CA ALA A 221 -22.97 6.45 -10.58
C ALA A 221 -23.48 6.78 -11.98
N ALA A 222 -22.67 6.48 -12.98
CA ALA A 222 -23.08 6.61 -14.37
C ALA A 222 -24.13 5.54 -14.72
N VAL A 223 -25.18 5.96 -15.43
CA VAL A 223 -26.18 5.07 -16.02
C VAL A 223 -25.49 4.15 -17.04
N ASN A 224 -25.90 2.90 -17.06
CA ASN A 224 -25.31 1.78 -17.82
C ASN A 224 -23.92 1.32 -17.35
N SER A 225 -23.40 1.85 -16.24
CA SER A 225 -22.20 1.32 -15.59
C SER A 225 -22.59 0.43 -14.41
N PRO A 226 -21.96 -0.75 -14.21
CA PRO A 226 -22.18 -1.57 -13.03
C PRO A 226 -21.90 -0.82 -11.73
N VAL A 227 -22.79 -0.98 -10.75
CA VAL A 227 -22.64 -0.47 -9.39
C VAL A 227 -22.67 -1.64 -8.42
N THR A 228 -21.63 -1.73 -7.59
CA THR A 228 -21.55 -2.69 -6.48
C THR A 228 -22.05 -2.01 -5.20
N LEU A 229 -23.08 -2.57 -4.57
CA LEU A 229 -23.47 -2.18 -3.21
C LEU A 229 -22.52 -2.83 -2.21
N ASN A 230 -22.22 -2.15 -1.11
CA ASN A 230 -21.11 -2.52 -0.25
C ASN A 230 -21.57 -2.78 1.18
N SER A 231 -21.74 -4.07 1.54
CA SER A 231 -21.94 -4.49 2.94
C SER A 231 -20.62 -4.70 3.69
N GLY A 232 -19.49 -4.30 3.11
CA GLY A 232 -18.16 -4.75 3.53
C GLY A 232 -17.71 -4.25 4.90
N VAL A 233 -18.49 -3.40 5.56
CA VAL A 233 -18.23 -2.96 6.93
C VAL A 233 -19.30 -3.40 7.91
N CYS A 234 -20.20 -4.28 7.48
CA CYS A 234 -20.98 -5.06 8.43
C CYS A 234 -20.01 -5.84 9.32
N TYR A 235 -20.36 -5.99 10.58
CA TYR A 235 -19.58 -6.79 11.50
C TYR A 235 -20.52 -7.42 12.52
N ASP A 236 -20.09 -8.56 13.01
CA ASP A 236 -20.71 -9.16 14.17
C ASP A 236 -19.88 -8.80 15.42
N PRO A 237 -20.46 -8.25 16.49
CA PRO A 237 -19.73 -7.95 17.73
C PRO A 237 -19.03 -9.18 18.32
N ASP A 238 -19.57 -10.37 18.07
CA ASP A 238 -19.04 -11.65 18.53
C ASP A 238 -18.08 -12.29 17.53
N ARG A 239 -17.90 -11.65 16.36
CA ARG A 239 -17.07 -12.10 15.22
C ARG A 239 -17.55 -13.39 14.59
N ASP A 240 -18.81 -13.75 14.82
CA ASP A 240 -19.47 -14.79 14.05
C ASP A 240 -19.51 -14.38 12.57
N GLU A 241 -19.55 -15.38 11.70
CA GLU A 241 -19.66 -15.14 10.27
C GLU A 241 -21.07 -14.64 9.95
N ILE A 242 -21.16 -13.58 9.14
CA ILE A 242 -22.44 -13.16 8.58
C ILE A 242 -22.83 -14.18 7.49
N VAL A 243 -23.78 -15.04 7.83
CA VAL A 243 -24.22 -16.16 6.97
C VAL A 243 -25.37 -15.80 6.05
N GLU A 244 -26.13 -14.72 6.34
CA GLU A 244 -27.19 -14.24 5.45
C GLU A 244 -27.13 -12.73 5.22
N TYR A 245 -27.30 -12.35 3.95
CA TYR A 245 -27.52 -10.98 3.51
C TYR A 245 -28.91 -10.87 2.89
N ASN A 246 -29.62 -9.78 3.18
CA ASN A 246 -30.93 -9.50 2.62
C ASN A 246 -31.00 -8.08 2.07
N TRP A 247 -30.55 -7.93 0.82
CA TRP A 247 -30.64 -6.69 0.07
C TRP A 247 -32.00 -6.54 -0.62
N ASN A 248 -32.62 -5.36 -0.49
CA ASN A 248 -33.88 -5.04 -1.17
C ASN A 248 -33.81 -3.69 -1.85
N MET A 249 -34.27 -3.60 -3.10
CA MET A 249 -34.45 -2.35 -3.82
C MET A 249 -35.85 -1.83 -3.52
N ILE A 250 -35.94 -0.73 -2.76
CA ILE A 250 -37.19 -0.17 -2.23
C ILE A 250 -37.74 0.93 -3.14
N ALA A 251 -36.88 1.68 -3.81
CA ALA A 251 -37.28 2.70 -4.79
C ALA A 251 -36.33 2.71 -5.99
N LYS A 252 -36.86 3.10 -7.16
CA LYS A 252 -36.11 3.31 -8.41
C LYS A 252 -36.86 4.29 -9.33
N PRO A 253 -36.21 4.89 -10.34
CA PRO A 253 -36.87 5.79 -11.27
C PRO A 253 -38.02 5.13 -12.05
N GLU A 254 -39.00 5.93 -12.46
CA GLU A 254 -40.10 5.48 -13.30
C GLU A 254 -39.56 4.87 -14.62
N ALA A 255 -40.19 3.78 -15.08
CA ALA A 255 -39.76 2.97 -16.22
C ALA A 255 -38.39 2.26 -16.09
N SER A 256 -37.71 2.34 -14.95
CA SER A 256 -36.50 1.54 -14.70
C SER A 256 -36.82 0.04 -14.60
N ARG A 257 -36.07 -0.77 -15.33
CA ARG A 257 -36.12 -2.24 -15.33
C ARG A 257 -34.99 -2.86 -14.50
N SER A 258 -34.11 -2.03 -13.92
CA SER A 258 -32.98 -2.48 -13.13
C SER A 258 -33.38 -3.37 -11.95
N LYS A 259 -32.49 -4.33 -11.64
CA LYS A 259 -32.59 -5.33 -10.57
C LYS A 259 -31.19 -5.67 -10.07
N LEU A 260 -31.11 -6.11 -8.81
CA LEU A 260 -29.89 -6.71 -8.26
C LEU A 260 -29.62 -8.06 -8.91
N ASP A 261 -28.34 -8.37 -9.13
CA ASP A 261 -27.86 -9.68 -9.59
C ASP A 261 -28.15 -10.78 -8.55
N SER A 262 -28.03 -10.43 -7.26
CA SER A 262 -28.35 -11.26 -6.11
C SER A 262 -28.77 -10.39 -4.93
N ARG A 263 -29.67 -10.91 -4.09
CA ARG A 263 -30.02 -10.25 -2.81
C ARG A 263 -29.25 -10.81 -1.62
N ARG A 264 -28.52 -11.91 -1.82
CA ARG A 264 -27.92 -12.74 -0.77
C ARG A 264 -26.40 -12.68 -0.72
N LYS A 265 -25.78 -11.93 -1.64
CA LYS A 265 -24.33 -11.70 -1.63
C LYS A 265 -24.00 -10.51 -0.73
N PRO A 266 -22.80 -10.46 -0.13
CA PRO A 266 -22.30 -9.26 0.55
C PRO A 266 -22.20 -8.06 -0.41
N PHE A 267 -21.70 -8.30 -1.62
CA PHE A 267 -21.45 -7.27 -2.63
C PHE A 267 -22.32 -7.47 -3.88
N PRO A 268 -23.65 -7.26 -3.79
CA PRO A 268 -24.51 -7.42 -4.96
C PRO A 268 -24.28 -6.25 -5.93
N GLN A 269 -24.49 -6.54 -7.20
CA GLN A 269 -24.36 -5.57 -8.29
C GLN A 269 -25.71 -5.28 -8.93
N PHE A 270 -25.86 -4.08 -9.45
CA PHE A 270 -26.92 -3.73 -10.38
C PHE A 270 -26.40 -2.71 -11.39
N ILE A 271 -27.16 -2.51 -12.47
CA ILE A 271 -26.85 -1.49 -13.48
C ILE A 271 -27.97 -0.44 -13.44
N PRO A 272 -27.74 0.79 -12.96
CA PRO A 272 -28.71 1.87 -13.12
C PRO A 272 -28.95 2.10 -14.61
N ASP A 273 -30.19 2.00 -15.05
CA ASP A 273 -30.62 2.10 -16.45
C ASP A 273 -31.35 3.41 -16.76
N LYS A 274 -31.61 4.22 -15.73
CA LYS A 274 -32.28 5.52 -15.79
C LYS A 274 -31.62 6.51 -14.84
N VAL A 275 -31.73 7.79 -15.20
CA VAL A 275 -31.33 8.89 -14.32
C VAL A 275 -32.29 8.95 -13.13
N GLY A 276 -31.76 9.17 -11.94
CA GLY A 276 -32.54 9.35 -10.73
C GLY A 276 -32.12 8.46 -9.57
N ARG A 277 -32.94 8.45 -8.51
CA ARG A 277 -32.65 7.79 -7.24
C ARG A 277 -33.05 6.31 -7.27
N TYR A 278 -32.13 5.46 -6.83
CA TYR A 278 -32.34 4.07 -6.45
C TYR A 278 -32.08 3.95 -4.94
N LEU A 279 -33.04 3.43 -4.17
CA LEU A 279 -32.91 3.24 -2.72
C LEU A 279 -32.86 1.75 -2.41
N PHE A 280 -31.88 1.36 -1.62
CA PHE A 280 -31.70 -0.02 -1.16
C PHE A 280 -31.68 -0.10 0.36
N THR A 281 -32.05 -1.27 0.88
CA THR A 281 -31.94 -1.62 2.30
C THR A 281 -31.19 -2.93 2.47
N LEU A 282 -30.43 -3.05 3.54
CA LEU A 282 -29.70 -4.24 3.96
C LEU A 282 -30.14 -4.67 5.35
N GLN A 283 -30.36 -5.98 5.52
CA GLN A 283 -30.38 -6.65 6.82
C GLN A 283 -29.45 -7.86 6.76
N VAL A 284 -28.69 -8.11 7.81
CA VAL A 284 -27.77 -9.24 7.92
C VAL A 284 -28.12 -10.15 9.10
N SER A 285 -27.61 -11.38 9.07
CA SER A 285 -27.81 -12.38 10.12
C SER A 285 -26.57 -13.26 10.25
N ASP A 286 -26.21 -13.57 11.50
CA ASP A 286 -25.18 -14.54 11.90
C ASP A 286 -25.77 -15.97 12.05
N GLY A 287 -27.04 -16.14 11.69
CA GLY A 287 -27.78 -17.40 11.81
C GLY A 287 -28.45 -17.62 13.18
N LYS A 288 -28.16 -16.73 14.15
CA LYS A 288 -28.72 -16.77 15.51
C LYS A 288 -29.62 -15.57 15.78
N ALA A 289 -29.26 -14.39 15.27
CA ALA A 289 -29.99 -13.13 15.38
C ALA A 289 -29.90 -12.31 14.07
N LYS A 290 -30.82 -11.36 13.92
CA LYS A 290 -30.86 -10.45 12.76
C LYS A 290 -30.47 -9.04 13.18
N SER A 291 -29.78 -8.34 12.31
CA SER A 291 -29.42 -6.94 12.48
C SER A 291 -30.65 -6.03 12.40
N ALA A 292 -30.47 -4.78 12.85
CA ALA A 292 -31.29 -3.67 12.37
C ALA A 292 -31.13 -3.51 10.84
N VAL A 293 -32.13 -2.90 10.19
CA VAL A 293 -32.07 -2.57 8.76
C VAL A 293 -31.28 -1.29 8.57
N ASP A 294 -30.35 -1.31 7.62
CA ASP A 294 -29.65 -0.12 7.15
C ASP A 294 -29.95 0.18 5.68
N SER A 295 -29.65 1.39 5.18
CA SER A 295 -30.06 1.85 3.84
C SER A 295 -28.94 2.55 3.07
N VAL A 296 -28.98 2.43 1.74
CA VAL A 296 -28.06 3.15 0.85
C VAL A 296 -28.78 3.75 -0.36
N ASP A 297 -28.39 4.97 -0.71
CA ASP A 297 -28.84 5.67 -1.91
C ASP A 297 -27.84 5.49 -3.06
N VAL A 298 -28.34 5.24 -4.27
CA VAL A 298 -27.58 5.38 -5.51
C VAL A 298 -28.27 6.37 -6.44
N TYR A 299 -27.57 7.41 -6.89
CA TYR A 299 -28.08 8.37 -7.86
C TYR A 299 -27.42 8.13 -9.22
N GLY A 300 -28.24 7.70 -10.19
CA GLY A 300 -27.84 7.50 -11.58
C GLY A 300 -27.77 8.82 -12.34
N PHE A 301 -26.67 9.08 -13.06
CA PHE A 301 -26.51 10.21 -13.98
C PHE A 301 -25.97 9.78 -15.35
N ILE A 302 -26.16 10.58 -16.40
CA ILE A 302 -25.61 10.26 -17.73
C ILE A 302 -24.14 10.66 -17.76
N ARG A 303 -23.23 9.73 -18.05
CA ARG A 303 -21.82 10.03 -18.35
C ARG A 303 -21.54 9.68 -19.80
N ARG A 304 -20.97 10.62 -20.54
CA ARG A 304 -20.50 10.39 -21.92
C ARG A 304 -19.00 10.08 -21.88
N GLU A 305 -18.60 8.97 -22.50
CA GLU A 305 -17.20 8.61 -22.67
C GLU A 305 -16.71 9.04 -24.06
N TYR A 306 -15.45 9.48 -24.13
CA TYR A 306 -14.78 9.88 -25.37
C TYR A 306 -13.62 8.92 -25.64
N PRO A 307 -13.88 7.76 -26.27
CA PRO A 307 -12.81 6.83 -26.60
C PRO A 307 -11.80 7.48 -27.54
N VAL A 308 -10.53 7.18 -27.32
CA VAL A 308 -9.41 7.55 -28.16
C VAL A 308 -9.41 6.64 -29.39
N TYR A 309 -9.44 7.25 -30.59
CA TYR A 309 -9.35 6.53 -31.86
C TYR A 309 -7.89 6.40 -32.30
N LEU A 310 -7.49 5.18 -32.61
CA LEU A 310 -6.18 4.86 -33.18
C LEU A 310 -6.34 4.18 -34.52
N GLU A 311 -5.49 4.56 -35.47
CA GLU A 311 -5.52 4.07 -36.85
C GLU A 311 -4.10 3.79 -37.35
N LEU A 312 -3.93 2.63 -37.98
CA LEU A 312 -2.74 2.30 -38.76
C LEU A 312 -3.16 2.16 -40.23
N ALA A 313 -2.88 3.19 -41.04
CA ALA A 313 -3.29 3.29 -42.45
C ALA A 313 -2.12 3.48 -43.45
N ASP A 314 -0.87 3.46 -42.99
CA ASP A 314 0.27 3.91 -43.81
C ASP A 314 0.61 2.91 -44.94
N SER A 315 0.35 3.32 -46.19
CA SER A 315 0.70 2.57 -47.41
C SER A 315 2.19 2.30 -47.62
N THR A 316 3.06 3.02 -46.92
CA THR A 316 4.52 2.85 -46.94
C THR A 316 4.93 1.63 -46.11
N PHE A 317 4.17 1.29 -45.07
CA PHE A 317 4.36 0.10 -44.23
C PHE A 317 4.13 -1.19 -45.00
N TYR A 318 3.06 -1.24 -45.81
CA TYR A 318 2.73 -2.36 -46.70
C TYR A 318 3.80 -2.66 -47.77
N ARG A 319 4.72 -1.71 -48.02
CA ARG A 319 5.82 -1.89 -48.98
C ARG A 319 7.14 -2.32 -48.33
N LEU A 320 7.35 -2.01 -47.06
CA LEU A 320 8.61 -2.29 -46.35
C LEU A 320 8.68 -3.71 -45.79
N PHE A 321 7.52 -4.31 -45.52
CA PHE A 321 7.42 -5.69 -45.08
C PHE A 321 6.71 -6.48 -46.18
N GLU A 322 7.44 -7.28 -46.96
CA GLU A 322 6.88 -8.27 -47.91
C GLU A 322 6.13 -9.41 -47.17
N THR A 323 5.51 -9.11 -46.03
CA THR A 323 4.88 -10.06 -45.11
C THR A 323 3.38 -9.80 -45.04
N HIS A 324 2.59 -10.85 -45.14
CA HIS A 324 1.15 -10.80 -44.92
C HIS A 324 0.85 -10.33 -43.48
N ILE A 325 0.02 -9.28 -43.33
CA ILE A 325 -0.44 -8.82 -42.01
C ILE A 325 -1.63 -9.67 -41.59
N GLU A 326 -1.44 -10.49 -40.57
CA GLU A 326 -2.47 -11.36 -39.99
C GLU A 326 -3.17 -10.69 -38.81
N SER A 327 -2.43 -9.90 -38.03
CA SER A 327 -2.94 -9.22 -36.85
C SER A 327 -2.20 -7.92 -36.57
N VAL A 328 -2.94 -6.95 -36.03
CA VAL A 328 -2.37 -5.74 -35.44
C VAL A 328 -2.99 -5.54 -34.08
N SER A 329 -2.18 -5.25 -33.08
CA SER A 329 -2.60 -4.80 -31.75
C SER A 329 -1.98 -3.45 -31.44
N VAL A 330 -2.60 -2.71 -30.53
CA VAL A 330 -1.95 -1.58 -29.89
C VAL A 330 -1.43 -1.99 -28.51
N ALA A 331 -0.16 -1.70 -28.25
CA ALA A 331 0.50 -1.93 -26.96
C ALA A 331 1.01 -0.60 -26.41
N GLY A 332 0.83 -0.38 -25.12
CA GLY A 332 1.25 0.86 -24.49
C GLY A 332 1.12 0.80 -22.98
N GLU A 333 1.35 1.93 -22.32
CA GLU A 333 1.35 1.99 -20.86
C GLU A 333 0.00 1.57 -20.25
N PHE A 334 -1.10 1.90 -20.93
CA PHE A 334 -2.47 1.56 -20.55
C PHE A 334 -2.76 0.05 -20.54
N ASN A 335 -1.90 -0.78 -21.13
CA ASN A 335 -2.03 -2.24 -21.11
C ASN A 335 -0.73 -2.95 -20.71
N ARG A 336 0.17 -2.23 -20.01
CA ARG A 336 1.49 -2.72 -19.59
C ARG A 336 2.30 -3.30 -20.75
N TRP A 337 2.23 -2.65 -21.91
CA TRP A 337 2.91 -3.07 -23.13
C TRP A 337 2.57 -4.52 -23.53
N SER A 338 1.33 -4.94 -23.30
CA SER A 338 0.86 -6.25 -23.74
C SER A 338 0.59 -6.23 -25.25
N ALA A 339 1.31 -7.06 -25.99
CA ALA A 339 1.19 -7.23 -27.44
C ALA A 339 -0.19 -7.73 -27.93
N SER A 340 -1.04 -8.23 -27.02
CA SER A 340 -2.32 -8.86 -27.37
C SER A 340 -3.52 -8.29 -26.62
N ALA A 341 -3.32 -7.39 -25.65
CA ALA A 341 -4.41 -6.88 -24.82
C ALA A 341 -5.44 -6.03 -25.59
N ASN A 342 -5.01 -5.31 -26.63
CA ASN A 342 -5.88 -4.45 -27.43
C ASN A 342 -5.73 -4.74 -28.93
N PRO A 343 -6.34 -5.82 -29.43
CA PRO A 343 -6.32 -6.13 -30.85
C PRO A 343 -7.10 -5.07 -31.65
N MET A 344 -6.53 -4.64 -32.77
CA MET A 344 -7.14 -3.73 -33.72
C MET A 344 -7.98 -4.52 -34.74
N ARG A 345 -8.90 -3.83 -35.41
CA ARG A 345 -9.77 -4.43 -36.45
C ARG A 345 -9.65 -3.67 -37.76
N ASP A 346 -9.46 -4.41 -38.84
CA ASP A 346 -9.70 -3.95 -40.21
C ASP A 346 -11.16 -4.30 -40.59
N TYR A 347 -12.07 -3.36 -40.35
CA TYR A 347 -13.50 -3.56 -40.58
C TYR A 347 -13.86 -3.75 -42.06
N ASN A 348 -13.07 -3.18 -42.98
CA ASN A 348 -13.39 -3.12 -44.41
C ASN A 348 -12.47 -3.98 -45.28
N ARG A 349 -11.51 -4.69 -44.66
CA ARG A 349 -10.46 -5.48 -45.36
C ARG A 349 -9.67 -4.65 -46.36
N ASN A 350 -9.45 -3.37 -46.04
CA ASN A 350 -8.76 -2.41 -46.90
C ASN A 350 -7.32 -2.11 -46.43
N GLY A 351 -6.84 -2.83 -45.41
CA GLY A 351 -5.53 -2.60 -44.81
C GLY A 351 -5.50 -1.42 -43.84
N VAL A 352 -6.65 -0.95 -43.35
CA VAL A 352 -6.70 0.08 -42.30
C VAL A 352 -7.13 -0.58 -40.99
N TRP A 353 -6.19 -0.69 -40.06
CA TRP A 353 -6.46 -1.28 -38.75
C TRP A 353 -6.84 -0.19 -37.76
N THR A 354 -7.91 -0.41 -37.01
CA THR A 354 -8.49 0.60 -36.11
C THR A 354 -8.74 0.04 -34.72
N ALA A 355 -8.61 0.89 -33.70
CA ALA A 355 -9.00 0.58 -32.33
C ALA A 355 -9.58 1.81 -31.61
N TRP A 356 -10.49 1.54 -30.67
CA TRP A 356 -11.04 2.53 -29.76
C TRP A 356 -10.60 2.19 -28.34
N LEU A 357 -9.91 3.13 -27.68
CA LEU A 357 -9.40 2.96 -26.33
C LEU A 357 -10.08 3.92 -25.37
N ASN A 358 -10.68 3.40 -24.30
CA ASN A 358 -11.15 4.23 -23.19
C ASN A 358 -9.95 4.58 -22.30
N LEU A 359 -9.32 5.72 -22.56
CA LEU A 359 -8.21 6.24 -21.77
C LEU A 359 -8.67 7.42 -20.93
N ASP A 360 -8.31 7.43 -19.64
CA ASP A 360 -8.45 8.63 -18.82
C ASP A 360 -7.65 9.80 -19.46
N PRO A 361 -8.01 11.06 -19.18
CA PRO A 361 -7.28 12.21 -19.72
C PRO A 361 -5.79 12.16 -19.32
N GLY A 362 -4.91 12.34 -20.30
CA GLY A 362 -3.47 12.20 -20.05
C GLY A 362 -2.64 11.93 -21.32
N GLU A 363 -1.33 11.83 -21.14
CA GLU A 363 -0.36 11.41 -22.15
C GLU A 363 0.14 9.99 -21.88
N TYR A 364 0.07 9.16 -22.92
CA TYR A 364 0.42 7.75 -22.90
C TYR A 364 1.39 7.42 -24.03
N GLU A 365 2.35 6.56 -23.73
CA GLU A 365 3.24 5.97 -24.73
C GLU A 365 2.64 4.68 -25.30
N TYR A 366 2.77 4.51 -26.61
CA TYR A 366 2.28 3.33 -27.33
C TYR A 366 3.10 3.00 -28.58
N LYS A 367 2.92 1.77 -29.04
CA LYS A 367 3.36 1.20 -30.32
C LYS A 367 2.26 0.31 -30.89
N PHE A 368 2.34 0.05 -32.19
CA PHE A 368 1.60 -1.06 -32.79
C PHE A 368 2.45 -2.32 -32.76
N VAL A 369 1.80 -3.46 -32.52
CA VAL A 369 2.40 -4.79 -32.59
C VAL A 369 1.77 -5.54 -33.74
N VAL A 370 2.56 -5.81 -34.77
CA VAL A 370 2.11 -6.48 -35.99
C VAL A 370 2.56 -7.94 -35.97
N ASN A 371 1.64 -8.85 -36.30
CA ASN A 371 1.85 -10.31 -36.28
C ASN A 371 2.45 -10.80 -34.95
N SER A 372 2.03 -10.17 -33.85
CA SER A 372 2.50 -10.43 -32.46
C SER A 372 3.99 -10.19 -32.17
N SER A 373 4.82 -9.87 -33.17
CA SER A 373 6.29 -9.84 -33.01
C SER A 373 6.93 -8.54 -33.48
N TYR A 374 6.31 -7.79 -34.39
CA TYR A 374 6.91 -6.57 -34.96
C TYR A 374 6.38 -5.33 -34.25
N TRP A 375 7.26 -4.67 -33.49
CA TRP A 375 6.95 -3.47 -32.73
C TRP A 375 7.30 -2.22 -33.52
N ILE A 376 6.30 -1.39 -33.80
CA ILE A 376 6.50 -0.17 -34.56
C ILE A 376 5.88 1.04 -33.85
N PRO A 377 6.58 2.20 -33.82
CA PRO A 377 5.90 3.45 -33.51
C PRO A 377 4.86 3.75 -34.59
N ASP A 378 3.80 4.44 -34.21
CA ASP A 378 2.79 4.94 -35.12
C ASP A 378 3.43 5.82 -36.21
N PRO A 379 3.47 5.36 -37.48
CA PRO A 379 4.11 6.07 -38.57
C PRO A 379 3.51 7.46 -38.81
N SER A 380 2.22 7.64 -38.54
CA SER A 380 1.50 8.89 -38.72
C SER A 380 1.74 9.88 -37.57
N ASN A 381 2.16 9.39 -36.40
CA ASN A 381 2.35 10.19 -35.22
C ASN A 381 3.75 10.81 -35.16
N LYS A 382 3.80 12.15 -35.26
CA LYS A 382 5.03 12.94 -35.17
C LYS A 382 5.54 13.09 -33.74
N ARG A 383 4.69 12.90 -32.72
CA ARG A 383 5.09 12.99 -31.32
C ARG A 383 5.68 11.66 -30.88
N ARG A 384 6.99 11.66 -30.63
CA ARG A 384 7.75 10.47 -30.27
C ARG A 384 8.73 10.75 -29.14
N ILE A 385 9.06 9.70 -28.40
CA ILE A 385 10.09 9.73 -27.36
C ILE A 385 11.00 8.51 -27.51
N PRO A 386 12.33 8.62 -27.31
CA PRO A 386 13.22 7.46 -27.32
C PRO A 386 12.75 6.39 -26.34
N ASP A 387 12.76 5.14 -26.78
CA ASP A 387 12.26 4.00 -26.01
C ASP A 387 13.31 3.33 -25.10
N GLY A 388 14.57 3.78 -25.18
CA GLY A 388 15.69 3.20 -24.44
C GLY A 388 16.46 2.11 -25.19
N TRP A 389 16.05 1.76 -26.41
CA TRP A 389 16.56 0.64 -27.20
C TRP A 389 16.79 1.03 -28.66
N GLU A 390 17.42 2.19 -28.88
CA GLU A 390 17.69 2.77 -30.21
C GLU A 390 16.42 3.10 -31.05
N GLY A 391 15.23 2.91 -30.49
CA GLY A 391 13.93 3.14 -31.13
C GLY A 391 13.13 4.27 -30.49
N PHE A 392 11.85 4.36 -30.87
CA PHE A 392 10.94 5.38 -30.37
C PHE A 392 9.57 4.80 -30.00
N ASN A 393 8.98 5.31 -28.93
CA ASN A 393 7.56 5.19 -28.62
C ASN A 393 6.79 6.36 -29.24
N SER A 394 5.55 6.12 -29.66
CA SER A 394 4.62 7.18 -30.05
C SER A 394 3.87 7.70 -28.82
N ILE A 395 3.53 8.98 -28.81
CA ILE A 395 2.80 9.61 -27.70
C ILE A 395 1.39 9.92 -28.15
N ILE A 396 0.40 9.37 -27.46
CA ILE A 396 -1.00 9.77 -27.61
C ILE A 396 -1.43 10.59 -26.42
N GLU A 397 -2.17 11.66 -26.69
CA GLU A 397 -2.78 12.49 -25.66
C GLU A 397 -4.30 12.29 -25.74
N SER A 398 -4.88 11.77 -24.66
CA SER A 398 -6.33 11.71 -24.47
C SER A 398 -6.83 13.13 -24.16
N LYS A 399 -7.07 13.92 -25.21
CA LYS A 399 -7.36 15.37 -25.15
C LYS A 399 -8.81 15.73 -24.87
N LEU A 400 -9.77 14.90 -25.28
CA LEU A 400 -11.18 15.30 -25.33
C LEU A 400 -11.90 15.01 -24.01
N ASN A 401 -11.48 15.66 -22.93
CA ASN A 401 -12.36 15.77 -21.78
C ASN A 401 -13.34 16.92 -22.06
N LEU A 402 -14.44 16.67 -22.78
CA LEU A 402 -15.53 17.67 -22.92
C LEU A 402 -16.38 17.78 -21.65
N ALA A 403 -15.99 17.12 -20.55
CA ALA A 403 -16.68 17.32 -19.29
C ALA A 403 -16.55 18.78 -18.84
N PRO A 404 -17.65 19.34 -18.31
CA PRO A 404 -17.59 20.66 -17.68
C PRO A 404 -16.66 20.64 -16.45
N ILE A 405 -16.15 21.80 -16.06
CA ILE A 405 -15.23 21.94 -14.92
C ILE A 405 -15.99 22.50 -13.73
N ILE A 406 -15.95 21.79 -12.60
CA ILE A 406 -16.53 22.24 -11.33
C ILE A 406 -15.55 23.19 -10.63
N ARG A 407 -16.08 24.32 -10.15
CA ARG A 407 -15.45 25.21 -9.17
C ARG A 407 -16.41 25.36 -8.02
N LEU A 408 -16.22 24.54 -6.98
CA LEU A 408 -17.11 24.44 -5.84
C LEU A 408 -16.43 24.98 -4.58
N ASP A 409 -17.06 25.98 -3.98
CA ASP A 409 -16.71 26.51 -2.66
C ASP A 409 -17.90 26.41 -1.69
N ALA A 410 -17.60 26.43 -0.40
CA ALA A 410 -18.60 26.63 0.64
C ALA A 410 -18.10 27.55 1.75
N PHE A 411 -19.03 28.35 2.29
CA PHE A 411 -18.72 29.41 3.24
C PHE A 411 -19.68 29.41 4.43
N LEU A 412 -19.16 29.75 5.60
CA LEU A 412 -19.97 30.01 6.79
C LEU A 412 -20.55 31.43 6.73
N GLY A 413 -21.88 31.51 6.70
CA GLY A 413 -22.61 32.76 6.90
C GLY A 413 -23.31 32.79 8.27
N PRO A 414 -23.95 33.91 8.65
CA PRO A 414 -24.69 34.01 9.90
C PRO A 414 -25.81 32.96 9.98
N GLY A 415 -25.62 31.92 10.81
CA GLY A 415 -26.58 30.83 11.04
C GLY A 415 -26.80 29.88 9.85
N LYS A 416 -25.98 29.95 8.80
CA LYS A 416 -26.16 29.18 7.56
C LYS A 416 -24.83 28.82 6.90
N ILE A 417 -24.87 27.80 6.06
CA ILE A 417 -23.77 27.43 5.17
C ILE A 417 -24.19 27.76 3.74
N ILE A 418 -23.34 28.45 3.00
CA ILE A 418 -23.57 28.84 1.62
C ILE A 418 -22.72 27.95 0.72
N PHE A 419 -23.35 27.26 -0.23
CA PHE A 419 -22.69 26.51 -1.29
C PHE A 419 -22.65 27.38 -2.53
N ASP A 420 -21.49 27.50 -3.17
CA ASP A 420 -21.30 28.31 -4.38
C ASP A 420 -20.49 27.54 -5.42
N ALA A 421 -21.16 27.19 -6.51
CA ALA A 421 -20.58 26.57 -7.69
C ALA A 421 -20.63 27.50 -8.91
N SER A 422 -20.87 28.81 -8.71
CA SER A 422 -21.14 29.77 -9.79
C SER A 422 -19.96 29.98 -10.75
N ASN A 423 -18.73 29.63 -10.33
CA ASN A 423 -17.53 29.72 -11.18
C ASN A 423 -17.30 28.44 -12.02
N SER A 424 -18.20 27.47 -11.95
CA SER A 424 -18.15 26.27 -12.80
C SER A 424 -18.47 26.63 -14.25
N TYR A 425 -17.82 25.99 -15.21
CA TYR A 425 -18.01 26.31 -16.63
C TYR A 425 -17.93 25.08 -17.53
N SER A 426 -18.67 25.11 -18.64
CA SER A 426 -18.49 24.15 -19.73
C SER A 426 -17.28 24.54 -20.57
N GLN A 427 -16.48 23.56 -20.98
CA GLN A 427 -15.38 23.79 -21.91
C GLN A 427 -15.86 24.24 -23.30
N MET A 428 -17.14 24.03 -23.61
CA MET A 428 -17.79 24.48 -24.84
C MET A 428 -18.52 25.83 -24.68
N GLY A 429 -18.46 26.45 -23.50
CA GLY A 429 -19.09 27.74 -23.21
C GLY A 429 -20.61 27.71 -23.00
N ASP A 430 -21.19 26.52 -22.80
CA ASP A 430 -22.62 26.32 -22.65
C ASP A 430 -23.14 26.44 -21.20
N SER A 431 -24.46 26.60 -21.08
CA SER A 431 -25.16 26.59 -19.79
C SER A 431 -25.02 25.25 -19.07
N LEU A 432 -24.90 25.30 -17.75
CA LEU A 432 -24.80 24.15 -16.87
C LEU A 432 -26.08 23.92 -16.07
N GLU A 433 -26.46 22.66 -15.93
CA GLU A 433 -27.41 22.19 -14.93
C GLU A 433 -26.66 21.73 -13.68
N PHE A 434 -27.22 22.01 -12.50
CA PHE A 434 -26.62 21.70 -11.20
C PHE A 434 -27.53 20.72 -10.45
N LEU A 435 -27.01 19.54 -10.14
CA LEU A 435 -27.72 18.50 -9.40
C LEU A 435 -27.01 18.26 -8.07
N TRP A 436 -27.72 18.55 -6.99
CA TRP A 436 -27.18 18.44 -5.64
C TRP A 436 -27.77 17.26 -4.89
N TYR A 437 -26.90 16.46 -4.29
CA TYR A 437 -27.27 15.32 -3.45
C TYR A 437 -26.60 15.42 -2.08
N GLN A 438 -27.15 14.71 -1.10
CA GLN A 438 -26.55 14.56 0.21
C GLN A 438 -26.48 13.09 0.56
N ASP A 439 -25.52 12.74 1.41
CA ASP A 439 -25.37 11.38 1.89
C ASP A 439 -26.57 10.95 2.75
N ILE A 440 -26.95 9.67 2.62
CA ILE A 440 -28.00 9.05 3.41
C ILE A 440 -27.64 8.99 4.90
N ASN A 441 -26.34 8.93 5.21
CA ASN A 441 -25.80 8.83 6.57
C ASN A 441 -25.46 10.19 7.19
N ASN A 442 -25.87 11.31 6.57
CA ASN A 442 -25.71 12.63 7.18
C ASN A 442 -26.48 12.70 8.51
N PRO A 443 -25.85 13.12 9.64
CA PRO A 443 -26.50 13.15 10.96
C PRO A 443 -27.79 13.98 11.02
N GLN A 444 -27.88 14.99 10.14
CA GLN A 444 -29.06 15.80 9.91
C GLN A 444 -29.24 16.02 8.41
N ARG A 445 -30.47 15.88 7.91
CA ARG A 445 -30.82 16.05 6.50
C ARG A 445 -31.30 17.47 6.20
N PHE A 446 -31.03 17.95 4.98
CA PHE A 446 -31.39 19.30 4.53
C PHE A 446 -32.17 19.27 3.22
N GLU A 447 -33.01 20.28 2.99
CA GLU A 447 -33.56 20.54 1.66
C GLU A 447 -32.48 21.20 0.80
N LEU A 448 -32.19 20.60 -0.36
CA LEU A 448 -31.19 21.08 -1.31
C LEU A 448 -31.87 21.75 -2.51
N SER A 449 -31.17 22.71 -3.11
CA SER A 449 -31.62 23.42 -4.30
C SER A 449 -30.71 23.11 -5.48
N ASN A 450 -31.28 22.84 -6.65
CA ASN A 450 -30.56 22.64 -7.92
C ASN A 450 -30.06 23.97 -8.54
N ARG A 451 -29.63 24.90 -7.71
CA ARG A 451 -29.07 26.20 -8.14
C ARG A 451 -27.55 26.13 -8.04
N GLN A 452 -26.86 26.91 -8.87
CA GLN A 452 -25.41 27.11 -8.76
C GLN A 452 -24.99 27.66 -7.40
N ARG A 453 -25.87 28.41 -6.72
CA ARG A 453 -25.65 28.96 -5.39
C ARG A 453 -26.90 28.86 -4.53
N PHE A 454 -26.77 28.31 -3.33
CA PHE A 454 -27.85 28.22 -2.35
C PHE A 454 -27.28 28.13 -0.93
N SER A 455 -28.14 28.14 0.09
CA SER A 455 -27.70 27.99 1.48
C SER A 455 -28.59 27.02 2.25
N ILE A 456 -27.99 26.30 3.19
CA ILE A 456 -28.69 25.47 4.18
C ILE A 456 -28.55 26.09 5.58
N PRO A 457 -29.50 25.80 6.50
CA PRO A 457 -29.30 26.11 7.92
C PRO A 457 -28.04 25.46 8.46
N GLN A 458 -27.40 26.09 9.42
CA GLN A 458 -26.24 25.51 10.10
C GLN A 458 -26.63 24.17 10.78
N PRO A 459 -25.86 23.08 10.59
CA PRO A 459 -26.14 21.81 11.25
C PRO A 459 -26.02 21.92 12.78
N ARG A 460 -26.88 21.21 13.50
CA ARG A 460 -26.94 21.21 14.97
C ARG A 460 -26.49 19.91 15.61
N VAL A 461 -26.32 18.86 14.81
CA VAL A 461 -25.87 17.55 15.26
C VAL A 461 -24.41 17.40 14.90
N ASP A 462 -23.59 17.05 15.88
CA ASP A 462 -22.16 16.77 15.66
C ASP A 462 -22.00 15.56 14.73
N GLY A 463 -20.99 15.62 13.85
CA GLY A 463 -20.67 14.56 12.92
C GLY A 463 -20.19 15.08 11.55
N MET A 464 -19.95 14.12 10.66
CA MET A 464 -19.53 14.39 9.29
C MET A 464 -20.76 14.50 8.38
N TYR A 465 -20.78 15.51 7.53
CA TYR A 465 -21.80 15.70 6.51
C TYR A 465 -21.15 15.66 5.13
N TYR A 466 -21.74 14.92 4.21
CA TYR A 466 -21.26 14.78 2.84
C TYR A 466 -22.34 15.27 1.86
N PHE A 467 -21.88 16.08 0.89
CA PHE A 467 -22.69 16.61 -0.20
C PHE A 467 -22.00 16.31 -1.52
N TYR A 468 -22.80 16.07 -2.55
CA TYR A 468 -22.34 15.73 -3.88
C TYR A 468 -22.94 16.70 -4.87
N LEU A 469 -22.09 17.22 -5.77
CA LEU A 469 -22.51 18.04 -6.90
C LEU A 469 -22.22 17.27 -8.18
N VAL A 470 -23.24 17.13 -9.04
CA VAL A 470 -23.07 16.74 -10.43
C VAL A 470 -23.48 17.93 -11.30
N ILE A 471 -22.59 18.38 -12.17
CA ILE A 471 -22.95 19.37 -13.20
C ILE A 471 -23.06 18.69 -14.56
N ARG A 472 -23.96 19.20 -15.40
CA ARG A 472 -24.21 18.68 -16.75
C ARG A 472 -24.30 19.81 -17.77
N ASP A 473 -23.65 19.65 -18.91
CA ASP A 473 -23.81 20.56 -20.05
C ASP A 473 -24.95 20.13 -21.00
N LYS A 474 -25.28 20.97 -21.98
CA LYS A 474 -26.36 20.70 -22.96
C LYS A 474 -26.10 19.46 -23.84
N TYR A 475 -24.87 18.98 -23.93
CA TYR A 475 -24.47 17.83 -24.73
C TYR A 475 -24.48 16.51 -23.93
N GLY A 476 -24.82 16.58 -22.65
CA GLY A 476 -24.87 15.45 -21.74
C GLY A 476 -23.52 15.09 -21.12
N ASN A 477 -22.53 15.97 -21.19
CA ASN A 477 -21.25 15.78 -20.51
C ASN A 477 -21.39 16.18 -19.05
N THR A 478 -20.73 15.42 -18.17
CA THR A 478 -20.90 15.59 -16.72
C THR A 478 -19.58 15.57 -15.98
N ALA A 479 -19.52 16.35 -14.92
CA ALA A 479 -18.49 16.25 -13.89
C ALA A 479 -19.15 16.12 -12.51
N GLN A 480 -18.41 15.56 -11.56
CA GLN A 480 -18.85 15.40 -10.18
C GLN A 480 -17.77 15.87 -9.21
N GLU A 481 -18.19 16.42 -8.08
CA GLU A 481 -17.34 16.84 -6.96
C GLU A 481 -18.07 16.56 -5.65
N ASN A 482 -17.31 16.38 -4.56
CA ASN A 482 -17.83 16.12 -3.23
C ASN A 482 -17.30 17.13 -2.21
N LEU A 483 -18.18 17.51 -1.27
CA LEU A 483 -17.83 18.40 -0.15
C LEU A 483 -18.14 17.69 1.16
N ALA A 484 -17.23 17.82 2.13
CA ALA A 484 -17.43 17.36 3.49
C ALA A 484 -17.48 18.53 4.49
N LEU A 485 -18.36 18.42 5.48
CA LEU A 485 -18.39 19.28 6.65
C LEU A 485 -18.13 18.44 7.89
N ASN A 486 -17.25 18.92 8.77
CA ASN A 486 -17.07 18.34 10.10
C ASN A 486 -17.65 19.29 11.14
N VAL A 487 -18.66 18.82 11.88
CA VAL A 487 -19.35 19.57 12.92
C VAL A 487 -18.97 18.96 14.26
N ARG A 488 -18.26 19.72 15.10
CA ARG A 488 -17.90 19.29 16.46
C ARG A 488 -18.00 20.46 17.42
N GLN A 489 -18.76 20.30 18.50
CA GLN A 489 -18.87 21.31 19.58
C GLN A 489 -19.15 22.72 19.03
N ASN A 490 -20.14 22.84 18.13
CA ASN A 490 -20.51 24.07 17.42
C ASN A 490 -19.46 24.69 16.49
N ARG A 491 -18.33 24.01 16.23
CA ARG A 491 -17.36 24.40 15.20
C ARG A 491 -17.62 23.63 13.93
N ILE A 492 -17.56 24.32 12.79
CA ILE A 492 -17.75 23.73 11.47
C ILE A 492 -16.48 23.93 10.67
N LYS A 493 -15.90 22.82 10.21
CA LYS A 493 -14.80 22.83 9.26
C LYS A 493 -15.30 22.33 7.92
N ILE A 494 -15.28 23.23 6.94
CA ILE A 494 -15.58 22.95 5.53
C ILE A 494 -14.31 22.40 4.90
N GLN A 495 -14.42 21.32 4.14
CA GLN A 495 -13.30 20.77 3.38
C GLN A 495 -13.80 20.13 2.08
N ASN A 496 -13.07 20.33 0.99
CA ASN A 496 -13.24 19.48 -0.18
C ASN A 496 -12.68 18.08 0.16
N PHE A 497 -13.52 17.05 0.07
CA PHE A 497 -13.13 15.70 0.49
C PHE A 497 -12.06 15.08 -0.41
N SER A 498 -11.98 15.55 -1.65
CA SER A 498 -10.98 15.15 -2.63
C SER A 498 -9.62 15.83 -2.43
N GLU A 499 -9.53 16.87 -1.58
CA GLU A 499 -8.28 17.60 -1.37
C GLU A 499 -7.29 16.89 -0.45
N THR A 500 -6.02 17.01 -0.84
CA THR A 500 -4.84 16.61 -0.08
C THR A 500 -4.64 17.52 1.13
N PRO A 501 -4.16 17.01 2.29
CA PRO A 501 -3.86 17.86 3.44
C PRO A 501 -2.85 18.97 3.11
N ASP A 502 -3.12 20.22 3.49
CA ASP A 502 -2.22 21.34 3.14
C ASP A 502 -0.79 21.14 3.67
N TRP A 503 -0.66 20.60 4.89
CA TRP A 503 0.63 20.37 5.52
C TRP A 503 1.52 19.40 4.72
N SER A 504 0.94 18.46 3.96
CA SER A 504 1.72 17.49 3.21
C SER A 504 2.37 18.11 1.98
N ARG A 505 1.85 19.23 1.46
CA ARG A 505 2.45 20.00 0.33
C ARG A 505 3.78 20.65 0.69
N ASP A 506 3.93 20.99 1.98
CA ASP A 506 5.15 21.56 2.55
C ASP A 506 6.05 20.50 3.23
N ALA A 507 5.62 19.24 3.24
CA ALA A 507 6.34 18.18 3.91
C ALA A 507 7.66 17.85 3.19
N VAL A 508 8.71 17.64 3.98
CA VAL A 508 9.86 16.83 3.61
C VAL A 508 9.79 15.60 4.50
N VAL A 509 9.55 14.44 3.88
CA VAL A 509 9.36 13.18 4.57
C VAL A 509 10.71 12.54 4.82
N TYR A 510 10.95 12.07 6.04
CA TYR A 510 12.15 11.34 6.42
C TYR A 510 11.76 9.93 6.88
N GLU A 511 12.18 8.92 6.12
CA GLU A 511 11.84 7.53 6.38
C GLU A 511 12.86 6.87 7.31
N ILE A 512 12.36 6.23 8.36
CA ILE A 512 13.14 5.66 9.44
C ILE A 512 12.89 4.17 9.54
N PHE A 513 13.96 3.38 9.36
CA PHE A 513 14.00 2.01 9.83
C PHE A 513 14.45 1.97 11.30
N LEU A 514 13.50 1.79 12.21
CA LEU A 514 13.68 2.02 13.64
C LEU A 514 14.84 1.20 14.27
N ARG A 515 14.96 -0.10 13.94
CA ARG A 515 16.07 -0.99 14.39
C ARG A 515 17.46 -0.54 13.98
N LYS A 516 17.55 0.25 12.91
CA LYS A 516 18.80 0.66 12.27
C LYS A 516 19.06 2.15 12.40
N PHE A 517 18.11 2.93 12.93
CA PHE A 517 18.25 4.37 13.06
C PHE A 517 19.11 4.78 14.26
N HIS A 518 19.18 3.95 15.30
CA HIS A 518 20.04 4.18 16.46
C HIS A 518 20.50 2.82 17.02
N PRO A 519 21.68 2.72 17.67
CA PRO A 519 22.12 1.47 18.30
C PRO A 519 21.10 0.86 19.27
N ASP A 520 20.33 1.70 19.98
CA ASP A 520 19.28 1.23 20.90
C ASP A 520 18.02 0.73 20.17
N GLY A 521 17.85 1.08 18.89
CA GLY A 521 16.81 0.53 18.02
C GLY A 521 15.36 0.72 18.50
N ASN A 522 15.07 1.76 19.29
CA ASN A 522 13.76 1.96 19.94
C ASN A 522 13.18 3.38 19.78
N LEU A 523 11.91 3.58 20.14
CA LEU A 523 11.18 4.84 19.97
C LEU A 523 11.82 6.01 20.75
N LYS A 524 12.34 5.74 21.95
CA LYS A 524 13.04 6.77 22.76
C LYS A 524 14.27 7.29 22.05
N ALA A 525 14.98 6.44 21.32
CA ALA A 525 16.11 6.86 20.52
C ALA A 525 15.69 7.80 19.39
N VAL A 526 14.54 7.57 18.75
CA VAL A 526 13.98 8.51 17.76
C VAL A 526 13.67 9.86 18.41
N ILE A 527 13.05 9.86 19.60
CA ILE A 527 12.76 11.09 20.37
C ILE A 527 14.05 11.90 20.61
N GLN A 528 15.12 11.23 21.04
CA GLN A 528 16.43 11.89 21.26
C GLN A 528 17.01 12.54 20.01
N LYS A 529 16.63 12.07 18.81
CA LYS A 529 17.11 12.59 17.52
C LYS A 529 16.14 13.56 16.85
N ILE A 530 14.98 13.86 17.45
CA ILE A 530 14.08 14.92 16.95
C ILE A 530 14.81 16.27 16.75
N PRO A 531 15.70 16.73 17.66
CA PRO A 531 16.46 17.95 17.42
C PRO A 531 17.31 17.91 16.14
N TYR A 532 17.91 16.75 15.82
CA TYR A 532 18.66 16.55 14.59
C TYR A 532 17.74 16.67 13.36
N LEU A 533 16.62 15.94 13.35
CA LEU A 533 15.65 15.94 12.26
C LEU A 533 15.07 17.34 12.02
N LYS A 534 14.74 18.06 13.10
CA LYS A 534 14.29 19.45 13.04
C LYS A 534 15.37 20.36 12.45
N SER A 535 16.63 20.18 12.86
CA SER A 535 17.76 20.98 12.36
C SER A 535 18.06 20.73 10.89
N LEU A 536 17.85 19.51 10.40
CA LEU A 536 17.94 19.15 8.99
C LEU A 536 16.83 19.81 8.16
N GLY A 537 15.71 20.18 8.81
CA GLY A 537 14.55 20.82 8.20
C GLY A 537 13.44 19.85 7.83
N ILE A 538 13.45 18.63 8.37
CA ILE A 538 12.36 17.66 8.16
C ILE A 538 11.06 18.19 8.79
N SER A 539 9.92 17.87 8.17
CA SER A 539 8.57 18.21 8.66
C SER A 539 7.65 17.00 8.77
N CYS A 540 8.08 15.83 8.32
CA CYS A 540 7.33 14.59 8.48
C CYS A 540 8.30 13.41 8.68
N ILE A 541 8.04 12.56 9.67
CA ILE A 541 8.69 11.27 9.86
C ILE A 541 7.76 10.19 9.30
N TRP A 542 8.30 9.31 8.47
CA TRP A 542 7.67 8.04 8.12
C TRP A 542 8.39 6.93 8.89
N LEU A 543 7.66 6.25 9.78
CA LEU A 543 8.17 5.05 10.42
C LEU A 543 7.80 3.83 9.57
N MET A 544 8.79 3.01 9.22
CA MET A 544 8.56 1.62 8.78
C MET A 544 7.67 0.86 9.80
N PRO A 545 7.04 -0.28 9.45
CA PRO A 545 6.06 -0.92 10.31
C PRO A 545 6.57 -1.12 11.75
N ILE A 546 5.81 -0.59 12.72
CA ILE A 546 6.15 -0.65 14.16
C ILE A 546 5.38 -1.73 14.92
N PHE A 547 4.50 -2.44 14.24
CA PHE A 547 3.64 -3.45 14.83
C PHE A 547 4.45 -4.62 15.37
N GLU A 548 3.90 -5.32 16.35
CA GLU A 548 4.47 -6.58 16.79
C GLU A 548 4.55 -7.57 15.60
N SER A 549 5.74 -8.11 15.38
CA SER A 549 6.05 -8.93 14.20
C SER A 549 7.20 -9.88 14.49
N PRO A 550 7.17 -11.13 13.97
CA PRO A 550 8.33 -12.00 13.99
C PRO A 550 9.41 -11.58 12.98
N THR A 551 9.10 -10.69 12.01
CA THR A 551 10.06 -10.25 11.00
C THR A 551 10.83 -9.03 11.47
N VAL A 552 12.13 -8.98 11.12
CA VAL A 552 13.01 -7.85 11.48
C VAL A 552 12.59 -6.55 10.77
N HIS A 553 11.93 -6.63 9.62
CA HIS A 553 11.43 -5.46 8.90
C HIS A 553 10.02 -5.01 9.32
N GLY A 554 9.24 -5.85 10.00
CA GLY A 554 7.92 -5.51 10.55
C GLY A 554 6.72 -5.71 9.61
N TYR A 555 6.94 -5.96 8.31
CA TYR A 555 5.87 -6.19 7.31
C TYR A 555 5.07 -7.49 7.49
N GLY A 556 5.38 -8.31 8.49
CA GLY A 556 4.53 -9.44 8.86
C GLY A 556 3.90 -9.20 10.23
N PRO A 557 2.84 -8.38 10.38
CA PRO A 557 2.28 -8.11 11.69
C PRO A 557 1.69 -9.39 12.28
N SER A 558 2.07 -9.73 13.51
CA SER A 558 1.42 -10.75 14.34
C SER A 558 0.43 -10.16 15.33
N ASN A 559 0.53 -8.85 15.61
CA ASN A 559 -0.46 -8.09 16.37
C ASN A 559 -0.55 -6.64 15.86
N PHE A 560 -1.71 -6.28 15.30
CA PHE A 560 -1.96 -4.97 14.70
C PHE A 560 -2.23 -3.84 15.70
N PHE A 561 -2.44 -4.15 16.97
CA PHE A 561 -2.82 -3.19 18.03
C PHE A 561 -1.72 -2.96 19.05
N ASN A 562 -0.53 -3.53 18.82
CA ASN A 562 0.60 -3.43 19.73
C ASN A 562 1.88 -3.10 18.99
N ILE A 563 2.84 -2.54 19.72
CA ILE A 563 4.17 -2.20 19.22
C ILE A 563 5.09 -3.40 19.39
N ALA A 564 6.05 -3.57 18.47
CA ALA A 564 7.11 -4.55 18.63
C ALA A 564 7.84 -4.33 19.98
N SER A 565 7.96 -5.37 20.79
CA SER A 565 8.46 -5.25 22.16
C SER A 565 9.86 -4.63 22.27
N ASP A 566 10.70 -4.79 21.25
CA ASP A 566 12.04 -4.19 21.16
C ASP A 566 12.01 -2.68 20.84
N TYR A 567 10.89 -2.16 20.30
CA TYR A 567 10.71 -0.73 20.01
C TYR A 567 10.25 0.09 21.22
N GLY A 568 9.64 -0.57 22.21
CA GLY A 568 9.11 0.05 23.42
C GLY A 568 7.62 -0.19 23.60
N SER A 569 6.98 0.69 24.38
CA SER A 569 5.57 0.61 24.74
C SER A 569 4.69 1.58 23.95
N LEU A 570 3.37 1.37 24.00
CA LEU A 570 2.39 2.33 23.48
C LEU A 570 2.54 3.74 24.12
N GLU A 571 3.04 3.82 25.34
CA GLU A 571 3.30 5.10 26.00
C GLU A 571 4.50 5.82 25.38
N ASP A 572 5.59 5.08 25.12
CA ASP A 572 6.76 5.64 24.42
C ASP A 572 6.39 6.14 23.01
N PHE A 573 5.39 5.52 22.38
CA PHE A 573 4.85 5.98 21.11
C PHE A 573 4.04 7.29 21.25
N ARG A 574 3.21 7.43 22.28
CA ARG A 574 2.52 8.71 22.57
C ARG A 574 3.52 9.82 22.87
N ASP A 575 4.59 9.51 23.58
CA ASP A 575 5.69 10.44 23.84
C ASP A 575 6.38 10.86 22.52
N LEU A 576 6.61 9.91 21.61
CA LEU A 576 7.17 10.22 20.28
C LEU A 576 6.26 11.14 19.48
N ILE A 577 4.96 10.83 19.40
CA ILE A 577 3.97 11.67 18.72
C ILE A 577 3.98 13.08 19.31
N SER A 578 3.91 13.19 20.64
CA SER A 578 3.90 14.47 21.35
C SER A 578 5.17 15.29 21.10
N ALA A 579 6.34 14.65 21.19
CA ALA A 579 7.63 15.31 20.95
C ALA A 579 7.80 15.75 19.49
N ALA A 580 7.37 14.93 18.53
CA ALA A 580 7.41 15.27 17.11
C ALA A 580 6.48 16.45 16.80
N HIS A 581 5.23 16.41 17.29
CA HIS A 581 4.26 17.48 17.11
C HIS A 581 4.73 18.79 17.74
N ALA A 582 5.32 18.75 18.94
CA ALA A 582 5.93 19.92 19.59
C ALA A 582 7.10 20.50 18.78
N ALA A 583 7.80 19.66 18.01
CA ALA A 583 8.85 20.09 17.09
C ALA A 583 8.33 20.64 15.74
N GLY A 584 7.02 20.55 15.48
CA GLY A 584 6.41 20.87 14.18
C GLY A 584 6.62 19.79 13.12
N ILE A 585 6.85 18.55 13.57
CA ILE A 585 7.09 17.37 12.72
C ILE A 585 5.88 16.44 12.81
N LYS A 586 5.35 16.04 11.65
CA LYS A 586 4.28 15.07 11.49
C LYS A 586 4.81 13.65 11.57
N VAL A 587 3.99 12.67 11.95
CA VAL A 587 4.39 11.25 11.99
C VAL A 587 3.39 10.41 11.22
N ILE A 588 3.84 9.79 10.13
CA ILE A 588 3.07 8.78 9.39
C ILE A 588 3.63 7.39 9.68
N LEU A 589 2.74 6.39 9.66
CA LEU A 589 3.12 4.99 9.81
C LEU A 589 3.01 4.25 8.48
N ASP A 590 3.87 3.28 8.30
CA ASP A 590 3.63 2.20 7.35
C ASP A 590 2.50 1.29 7.86
N PHE A 591 1.47 1.11 7.05
CA PHE A 591 0.27 0.36 7.41
C PHE A 591 0.07 -0.82 6.46
N VAL A 592 0.14 -2.02 7.03
CA VAL A 592 0.12 -3.29 6.30
C VAL A 592 -1.30 -3.84 6.20
N ALA A 593 -2.07 -3.36 5.24
CA ALA A 593 -3.48 -3.74 5.13
C ALA A 593 -3.69 -5.10 4.42
N ASN A 594 -2.78 -5.50 3.53
CA ASN A 594 -3.02 -6.61 2.61
C ASN A 594 -2.92 -8.00 3.26
N HIS A 595 -1.98 -8.20 4.19
CA HIS A 595 -1.62 -9.51 4.74
C HIS A 595 -1.30 -9.42 6.23
N SER A 596 -1.29 -10.56 6.93
CA SER A 596 -0.66 -10.72 8.25
C SER A 596 0.59 -11.57 8.15
N SER A 597 1.34 -11.74 9.25
CA SER A 597 2.31 -12.84 9.33
C SER A 597 1.60 -14.20 9.42
N ASP A 598 2.24 -15.24 8.92
CA ASP A 598 1.89 -16.64 9.18
C ASP A 598 1.97 -17.04 10.68
N GLN A 599 2.61 -16.22 11.52
CA GLN A 599 2.62 -16.37 12.97
C GLN A 599 1.46 -15.66 13.66
N HIS A 600 0.63 -14.91 12.93
CA HIS A 600 -0.55 -14.25 13.47
C HIS A 600 -1.49 -15.29 14.12
N PRO A 601 -2.00 -15.05 15.35
CA PRO A 601 -2.89 -16.00 16.05
C PRO A 601 -4.05 -16.49 15.18
N TYR A 602 -4.68 -15.58 14.43
CA TYR A 602 -5.81 -15.91 13.55
C TYR A 602 -5.39 -16.78 12.37
N PHE A 603 -4.23 -16.54 11.75
CA PHE A 603 -3.73 -17.41 10.69
C PHE A 603 -3.39 -18.81 11.22
N LYS A 604 -2.67 -18.89 12.34
CA LYS A 604 -2.36 -20.19 12.99
C LYS A 604 -3.64 -20.97 13.31
N ALA A 605 -4.69 -20.29 13.75
CA ALA A 605 -5.99 -20.89 13.99
C ALA A 605 -6.65 -21.39 12.70
N ALA A 606 -6.66 -20.57 11.65
CA ALA A 606 -7.23 -20.88 10.34
C ALA A 606 -6.51 -22.02 9.61
N TYR A 607 -5.19 -22.11 9.77
CA TYR A 607 -4.34 -23.15 9.19
C TYR A 607 -4.50 -24.49 9.91
N LYS A 608 -4.50 -24.48 11.25
CA LYS A 608 -4.61 -25.72 12.06
C LYS A 608 -6.03 -26.30 12.09
N ASN A 609 -7.05 -25.47 11.94
CA ASN A 609 -8.45 -25.89 12.02
C ASN A 609 -9.25 -25.35 10.82
N PRO A 610 -9.63 -26.21 9.86
CA PRO A 610 -10.44 -25.82 8.71
C PRO A 610 -11.83 -25.29 9.06
N ASN A 611 -12.33 -25.63 10.25
CA ASN A 611 -13.60 -25.14 10.78
C ASN A 611 -13.40 -23.93 11.72
N SER A 612 -12.22 -23.33 11.75
CA SER A 612 -11.95 -22.10 12.50
C SER A 612 -12.82 -20.97 11.97
N ILE A 613 -13.33 -20.11 12.85
CA ILE A 613 -14.01 -18.86 12.46
C ILE A 613 -13.10 -17.92 11.64
N PHE A 614 -11.79 -18.10 11.77
CA PHE A 614 -10.79 -17.35 11.01
C PHE A 614 -10.44 -18.00 9.66
N ARG A 615 -10.99 -19.17 9.32
CA ARG A 615 -10.69 -19.85 8.05
C ARG A 615 -10.95 -18.92 6.86
N ASN A 616 -12.12 -18.29 6.84
CA ASN A 616 -12.53 -17.38 5.77
C ASN A 616 -11.91 -15.96 5.89
N TRP A 617 -10.96 -15.73 6.79
CA TRP A 617 -10.23 -14.46 6.87
C TRP A 617 -9.05 -14.40 5.89
N TYR A 618 -8.65 -15.54 5.33
CA TYR A 618 -7.49 -15.67 4.44
C TYR A 618 -7.91 -16.31 3.11
N LEU A 619 -7.13 -16.03 2.06
CA LEU A 619 -7.33 -16.62 0.74
C LEU A 619 -6.59 -17.96 0.62
N TRP A 620 -7.27 -18.98 0.10
CA TRP A 620 -6.76 -20.36 -0.01
C TRP A 620 -6.76 -20.85 -1.46
N ARG A 621 -5.71 -21.58 -1.88
CA ARG A 621 -5.57 -22.25 -3.19
C ARG A 621 -5.71 -23.77 -3.06
N ASP A 622 -6.74 -24.20 -2.36
CA ASP A 622 -6.93 -25.61 -2.02
C ASP A 622 -7.05 -26.54 -3.25
N SER A 623 -7.50 -26.02 -4.41
CA SER A 623 -7.59 -26.79 -5.66
C SER A 623 -6.25 -27.26 -6.23
N GLN A 624 -5.13 -26.69 -5.77
CA GLN A 624 -3.77 -27.06 -6.17
C GLN A 624 -3.02 -27.79 -5.04
N ALA A 625 -3.64 -27.97 -3.88
CA ALA A 625 -3.02 -28.60 -2.73
C ALA A 625 -3.22 -30.13 -2.79
N PRO A 626 -2.19 -30.93 -2.47
CA PRO A 626 -2.40 -32.32 -2.11
C PRO A 626 -3.40 -32.42 -0.94
N ALA A 627 -4.23 -33.47 -0.91
CA ALA A 627 -5.35 -33.58 0.03
C ALA A 627 -4.93 -33.42 1.50
N GLY A 628 -5.43 -32.43 2.24
CA GLY A 628 -5.06 -32.26 3.67
C GLY A 628 -3.86 -31.33 3.92
N PHE A 629 -3.24 -30.80 2.87
CA PHE A 629 -2.52 -29.54 2.96
C PHE A 629 -3.43 -28.38 2.55
N TYR A 630 -3.15 -27.22 3.13
CA TYR A 630 -3.78 -25.98 2.71
C TYR A 630 -2.71 -25.08 2.11
N VAL A 631 -2.84 -24.80 0.83
CA VAL A 631 -2.06 -23.77 0.15
C VAL A 631 -2.84 -22.48 0.29
N TYR A 632 -2.17 -21.38 0.64
CA TYR A 632 -2.78 -20.06 0.77
C TYR A 632 -2.21 -19.10 -0.27
N GLU A 633 -2.92 -18.00 -0.51
CA GLU A 633 -2.46 -16.96 -1.41
C GLU A 633 -1.50 -16.02 -0.69
N PHE A 634 -0.40 -15.73 -1.36
CA PHE A 634 0.56 -14.67 -1.03
C PHE A 634 1.09 -14.10 -2.34
N TYR A 635 1.74 -12.94 -2.27
CA TYR A 635 2.37 -12.31 -3.42
C TYR A 635 3.85 -12.69 -3.53
N ASN A 636 4.34 -12.76 -4.76
CA ASN A 636 5.73 -13.10 -5.07
C ASN A 636 6.17 -14.41 -4.38
N ASP A 637 7.28 -14.38 -3.67
CA ASP A 637 7.85 -15.46 -2.87
C ASP A 637 7.66 -15.24 -1.35
N TRP A 638 6.76 -14.31 -0.96
CA TRP A 638 6.51 -13.93 0.44
C TRP A 638 5.61 -14.93 1.16
N ASP A 639 6.02 -16.19 1.21
CA ASP A 639 5.23 -17.29 1.78
C ASP A 639 4.92 -17.13 3.28
N THR A 640 5.57 -16.20 3.99
CA THR A 640 5.29 -15.84 5.39
C THR A 640 4.18 -14.80 5.55
N LEU A 641 3.65 -14.26 4.44
CA LEU A 641 2.70 -13.14 4.41
C LEU A 641 1.36 -13.56 3.75
N PRO A 642 0.54 -14.40 4.41
CA PRO A 642 -0.76 -14.82 3.89
C PRO A 642 -1.70 -13.63 3.66
N ASN A 643 -2.27 -13.55 2.44
CA ASN A 643 -3.19 -12.50 2.04
C ASN A 643 -4.55 -12.63 2.76
N PHE A 644 -5.06 -11.49 3.22
CA PHE A 644 -6.39 -11.39 3.80
C PHE A 644 -7.49 -11.54 2.72
N ASN A 645 -8.60 -12.16 3.10
CA ASN A 645 -9.80 -12.24 2.28
C ASN A 645 -10.69 -11.02 2.49
N TYR A 646 -10.57 -10.01 1.63
CA TYR A 646 -11.41 -8.82 1.66
C TYR A 646 -12.86 -9.06 1.23
N ASP A 647 -13.27 -10.26 0.79
CA ASP A 647 -14.70 -10.56 0.63
C ASP A 647 -15.38 -10.82 1.98
N ASN A 648 -14.60 -11.00 3.05
CA ASN A 648 -15.11 -11.19 4.41
C ASN A 648 -15.25 -9.83 5.13
N PRO A 649 -16.46 -9.41 5.54
CA PRO A 649 -16.65 -8.13 6.25
C PRO A 649 -15.93 -8.05 7.60
N ASN A 650 -15.73 -9.17 8.31
CA ASN A 650 -15.00 -9.16 9.58
C ASN A 650 -13.52 -8.81 9.39
N VAL A 651 -12.91 -9.20 8.26
CA VAL A 651 -11.54 -8.78 7.89
C VAL A 651 -11.48 -7.28 7.65
N ARG A 652 -12.41 -6.76 6.85
CA ARG A 652 -12.51 -5.32 6.55
C ARG A 652 -12.69 -4.51 7.84
N HIS A 653 -13.58 -4.96 8.72
CA HIS A 653 -13.79 -4.35 10.03
C HIS A 653 -12.50 -4.37 10.88
N PHE A 654 -11.85 -5.53 11.00
CA PHE A 654 -10.60 -5.67 11.75
C PHE A 654 -9.51 -4.70 11.28
N ILE A 655 -9.29 -4.58 9.96
CA ILE A 655 -8.29 -3.66 9.39
C ILE A 655 -8.69 -2.19 9.61
N LEU A 656 -9.98 -1.86 9.56
CA LEU A 656 -10.43 -0.51 9.89
C LEU A 656 -10.25 -0.20 11.37
N GLU A 657 -10.55 -1.12 12.29
CA GLU A 657 -10.32 -0.92 13.72
C GLU A 657 -8.84 -0.71 14.04
N SER A 658 -7.94 -1.49 13.42
CA SER A 658 -6.50 -1.32 13.63
C SER A 658 -6.02 0.03 13.10
N ALA A 659 -6.49 0.47 11.94
CA ALA A 659 -6.21 1.81 11.43
C ALA A 659 -6.76 2.91 12.35
N LYS A 660 -8.00 2.77 12.84
CA LYS A 660 -8.58 3.73 13.78
C LYS A 660 -7.80 3.80 15.09
N PHE A 661 -7.30 2.67 15.58
CA PHE A 661 -6.53 2.59 16.82
C PHE A 661 -5.33 3.54 16.78
N TRP A 662 -4.43 3.41 15.79
CA TRP A 662 -3.25 4.26 15.71
C TRP A 662 -3.59 5.71 15.32
N ALA A 663 -4.60 5.92 14.48
CA ALA A 663 -5.07 7.27 14.16
C ALA A 663 -5.52 8.03 15.43
N ASN A 664 -6.21 7.35 16.36
CA ASN A 664 -6.61 7.92 17.64
C ASN A 664 -5.45 8.12 18.63
N LEU A 665 -4.30 7.47 18.42
CA LEU A 665 -3.07 7.73 19.17
C LEU A 665 -2.29 8.95 18.66
N GLY A 666 -2.77 9.61 17.60
CA GLY A 666 -2.22 10.88 17.11
C GLY A 666 -1.35 10.76 15.84
N VAL A 667 -1.36 9.60 15.17
CA VAL A 667 -0.72 9.43 13.85
C VAL A 667 -1.27 10.43 12.82
N ASP A 668 -0.38 11.03 12.03
CA ASP A 668 -0.68 12.06 11.04
C ASP A 668 -1.12 11.52 9.67
N GLY A 669 -0.82 10.27 9.37
CA GLY A 669 -1.10 9.66 8.08
C GLY A 669 -0.65 8.20 7.99
N TYR A 670 -1.00 7.55 6.88
CA TYR A 670 -0.50 6.23 6.53
C TYR A 670 0.19 6.23 5.17
N ARG A 671 1.32 5.52 5.08
CA ARG A 671 1.79 4.89 3.85
C ARG A 671 1.21 3.48 3.85
N CYS A 672 0.35 3.15 2.89
CA CYS A 672 -0.27 1.83 2.81
C CYS A 672 0.57 0.90 1.93
N ASP A 673 1.13 -0.12 2.58
CA ASP A 673 1.87 -1.21 1.96
C ASP A 673 0.98 -2.09 1.06
N VAL A 674 1.51 -2.49 -0.09
CA VAL A 674 0.85 -3.37 -1.07
C VAL A 674 -0.57 -2.90 -1.35
N ALA A 675 -0.75 -1.58 -1.52
CA ALA A 675 -2.08 -0.99 -1.64
C ALA A 675 -2.85 -1.53 -2.86
N TRP A 676 -2.13 -1.98 -3.88
CA TRP A 676 -2.66 -2.61 -5.09
C TRP A 676 -3.26 -4.00 -4.86
N GLY A 677 -2.94 -4.67 -3.75
CA GLY A 677 -3.51 -5.97 -3.37
C GLY A 677 -4.87 -5.86 -2.66
N VAL A 678 -5.27 -4.66 -2.27
CA VAL A 678 -6.50 -4.40 -1.51
C VAL A 678 -7.58 -3.75 -2.41
N PRO A 679 -8.85 -4.16 -2.33
CA PRO A 679 -9.90 -3.65 -3.21
C PRO A 679 -10.14 -2.13 -3.13
N HIS A 680 -10.35 -1.50 -4.28
CA HIS A 680 -10.61 -0.05 -4.39
C HIS A 680 -11.80 0.44 -3.55
N ASP A 681 -12.86 -0.36 -3.42
CA ASP A 681 -14.04 0.01 -2.65
C ASP A 681 -13.73 0.07 -1.14
N PHE A 682 -12.88 -0.84 -0.64
CA PHE A 682 -12.39 -0.78 0.73
C PHE A 682 -11.58 0.49 0.98
N TRP A 683 -10.70 0.89 0.07
CA TRP A 683 -9.91 2.11 0.22
C TRP A 683 -10.76 3.39 0.32
N LYS A 684 -11.91 3.44 -0.35
CA LYS A 684 -12.87 4.56 -0.20
C LYS A 684 -13.46 4.61 1.20
N ILE A 685 -13.79 3.45 1.76
CA ILE A 685 -14.28 3.33 3.14
C ILE A 685 -13.17 3.69 4.13
N PHE A 686 -11.96 3.19 3.91
CA PHE A 686 -10.78 3.48 4.72
C PHE A 686 -10.51 4.99 4.78
N ARG A 687 -10.54 5.68 3.63
CA ARG A 687 -10.43 7.13 3.55
C ARG A 687 -11.51 7.83 4.36
N ARG A 688 -12.78 7.50 4.13
CA ARG A 688 -13.90 8.14 4.85
C ARG A 688 -13.78 7.96 6.36
N THR A 689 -13.41 6.75 6.79
CA THR A 689 -13.21 6.40 8.20
C THR A 689 -12.13 7.27 8.84
N LEU A 690 -10.94 7.32 8.26
CA LEU A 690 -9.82 8.08 8.86
C LEU A 690 -10.03 9.59 8.79
N LYS A 691 -10.59 10.11 7.68
CA LYS A 691 -10.91 11.53 7.54
C LYS A 691 -12.02 11.98 8.51
N SER A 692 -12.87 11.06 8.98
CA SER A 692 -13.89 11.35 10.02
C SER A 692 -13.28 11.53 11.42
N ILE A 693 -12.18 10.82 11.70
CA ILE A 693 -11.37 11.01 12.92
C ILE A 693 -10.62 12.33 12.81
N ARG A 694 -9.84 12.48 11.72
CA ARG A 694 -9.04 13.67 11.46
C ARG A 694 -9.02 14.01 9.98
N GLN A 695 -9.59 15.16 9.66
CA GLN A 695 -9.77 15.63 8.29
C GLN A 695 -8.48 15.85 7.49
N ASP A 696 -7.38 16.21 8.15
CA ASP A 696 -6.05 16.39 7.57
C ASP A 696 -5.17 15.13 7.66
N PHE A 697 -5.78 13.95 7.84
CA PHE A 697 -5.07 12.65 7.83
C PHE A 697 -4.56 12.34 6.42
N LEU A 698 -3.26 12.10 6.25
CA LEU A 698 -2.65 11.82 4.94
C LEU A 698 -2.75 10.35 4.57
N LEU A 699 -3.11 10.05 3.32
CA LEU A 699 -3.08 8.69 2.77
C LEU A 699 -2.15 8.62 1.55
N LEU A 700 -1.01 7.96 1.71
CA LEU A 700 -0.05 7.61 0.67
C LEU A 700 -0.22 6.14 0.30
N ASN A 701 -0.33 5.82 -0.99
CA ASN A 701 -0.34 4.41 -1.44
C ASN A 701 1.02 3.98 -1.99
N GLU A 702 1.32 2.68 -1.82
CA GLU A 702 2.30 1.97 -2.62
C GLU A 702 1.60 1.27 -3.81
N VAL A 703 1.48 1.96 -4.94
CA VAL A 703 1.01 1.39 -6.21
C VAL A 703 2.05 1.70 -7.28
N LEU A 704 2.74 0.65 -7.74
CA LEU A 704 3.87 0.73 -8.67
C LEU A 704 3.64 -0.26 -9.83
N PRO A 705 3.56 0.18 -11.11
CA PRO A 705 3.53 1.57 -11.54
C PRO A 705 2.25 2.26 -11.07
N ARG A 706 2.30 3.59 -10.99
CA ARG A 706 1.17 4.41 -10.52
C ARG A 706 -0.15 4.11 -11.25
N SER A 707 -1.27 4.36 -10.56
CA SER A 707 -2.60 4.36 -11.18
C SER A 707 -3.45 5.54 -10.67
N VAL A 708 -4.11 6.24 -11.60
CA VAL A 708 -4.95 7.41 -11.34
C VAL A 708 -6.23 7.05 -10.59
N ASP A 709 -6.67 5.80 -10.65
CA ASP A 709 -7.88 5.33 -9.98
C ASP A 709 -7.79 5.47 -8.46
N TYR A 710 -6.60 5.36 -7.89
CA TYR A 710 -6.35 5.53 -6.46
C TYR A 710 -6.52 6.98 -5.99
N HIS A 711 -6.71 7.95 -6.88
CA HIS A 711 -7.09 9.33 -6.50
C HIS A 711 -8.59 9.62 -6.62
N LYS A 712 -9.39 8.63 -7.04
CA LYS A 712 -10.87 8.71 -7.07
C LYS A 712 -11.43 8.35 -5.69
N ASP A 713 -11.29 9.28 -4.72
CA ASP A 713 -11.75 9.18 -3.32
C ASP A 713 -11.07 8.09 -2.46
N GLN A 714 -9.80 7.74 -2.74
CA GLN A 714 -9.06 6.70 -2.00
C GLN A 714 -7.83 7.27 -1.30
N PHE A 715 -6.82 7.71 -2.07
CA PHE A 715 -5.55 8.21 -1.56
C PHE A 715 -5.29 9.67 -1.94
N ASP A 716 -4.56 10.34 -1.06
CA ASP A 716 -4.10 11.72 -1.25
C ASP A 716 -2.85 11.76 -2.15
N MET A 717 -1.96 10.78 -1.98
CA MET A 717 -0.61 10.82 -2.55
C MET A 717 -0.18 9.46 -3.11
N SER A 718 0.60 9.48 -4.19
CA SER A 718 1.17 8.27 -4.84
C SER A 718 2.67 8.47 -5.15
N TYR A 719 3.44 7.38 -5.17
CA TYR A 719 4.81 7.39 -5.69
C TYR A 719 4.83 7.84 -7.16
N ASP A 720 5.74 8.77 -7.48
CA ASP A 720 5.87 9.30 -8.82
C ASP A 720 6.82 8.46 -9.69
N THR A 721 6.28 7.38 -10.24
CA THR A 721 7.03 6.47 -11.11
C THR A 721 7.39 7.08 -12.47
N ASP A 722 6.64 8.08 -12.95
CA ASP A 722 6.91 8.73 -14.25
C ASP A 722 8.21 9.54 -14.18
N PHE A 723 8.34 10.36 -13.14
CA PHE A 723 9.56 11.12 -12.91
C PHE A 723 10.72 10.22 -12.55
N TYR A 724 10.51 9.29 -11.60
CA TYR A 724 11.58 8.45 -11.11
C TYR A 724 12.17 7.58 -12.22
N GLY A 725 11.32 6.90 -13.01
CA GLY A 725 11.76 6.07 -14.13
C GLY A 725 12.52 6.86 -15.20
N ASN A 726 12.01 8.03 -15.60
CA ASN A 726 12.71 8.86 -16.59
C ASN A 726 14.01 9.48 -16.07
N LEU A 727 14.12 9.74 -14.76
CA LEU A 727 15.39 10.15 -14.15
C LEU A 727 16.41 9.01 -14.25
N LEU A 728 16.06 7.79 -13.85
CA LEU A 728 16.98 6.65 -13.93
C LEU A 728 17.40 6.35 -15.37
N ASP A 729 16.44 6.33 -16.31
CA ASP A 729 16.74 6.08 -17.72
C ASP A 729 17.70 7.14 -18.30
N ALA A 730 17.54 8.40 -17.89
CA ALA A 730 18.46 9.46 -18.28
C ALA A 730 19.87 9.27 -17.69
N LEU A 731 19.96 8.92 -16.40
CA LEU A 731 21.24 8.71 -15.71
C LEU A 731 21.98 7.45 -16.17
N ASP A 732 21.23 6.44 -16.61
CA ASP A 732 21.74 5.20 -17.21
C ASP A 732 22.11 5.38 -18.70
N GLY A 733 21.86 6.56 -19.29
CA GLY A 733 22.14 6.83 -20.71
C GLY A 733 21.17 6.15 -21.69
N LYS A 734 20.05 5.60 -21.20
CA LYS A 734 19.00 4.98 -22.03
C LYS A 734 18.14 6.04 -22.73
N LYS A 735 17.94 7.19 -22.07
CA LYS A 735 17.19 8.33 -22.60
C LYS A 735 18.02 9.61 -22.51
N PRO A 736 17.76 10.62 -23.37
CA PRO A 736 18.38 11.93 -23.22
C PRO A 736 17.95 12.61 -21.91
N LEU A 737 18.75 13.57 -21.41
CA LEU A 737 18.43 14.33 -20.19
C LEU A 737 17.08 15.06 -20.24
N SER A 738 16.59 15.38 -21.44
CA SER A 738 15.26 15.96 -21.65
C SER A 738 14.11 15.05 -21.18
N ALA A 739 14.35 13.75 -21.04
CA ALA A 739 13.37 12.79 -20.50
C ALA A 739 13.00 13.11 -19.05
N ILE A 740 13.92 13.71 -18.27
CA ILE A 740 13.63 14.18 -16.90
C ILE A 740 12.48 15.20 -16.92
N HIS A 741 12.55 16.19 -17.82
CA HIS A 741 11.50 17.20 -17.96
C HIS A 741 10.20 16.60 -18.44
N TYR A 742 10.28 15.67 -19.40
CA TYR A 742 9.12 14.94 -19.89
C TYR A 742 8.42 14.17 -18.77
N GLY A 743 9.15 13.44 -17.92
CA GLY A 743 8.59 12.73 -16.77
C GLY A 743 7.83 13.67 -15.82
N LEU A 744 8.40 14.84 -15.51
CA LEU A 744 7.72 15.86 -14.68
C LEU A 744 6.41 16.37 -15.31
N MET A 745 6.42 16.63 -16.63
CA MET A 745 5.23 17.11 -17.35
C MET A 745 4.16 16.04 -17.47
N LYS A 746 4.59 14.79 -17.67
CA LYS A 746 3.72 13.62 -17.73
C LYS A 746 2.99 13.42 -16.41
N THR A 747 3.68 13.51 -15.28
CA THR A 747 3.04 13.52 -13.96
C THR A 747 1.99 14.64 -13.86
N LYS A 748 2.33 15.89 -14.23
CA LYS A 748 1.40 17.03 -14.13
C LYS A 748 0.12 16.83 -14.95
N LYS A 749 0.22 16.19 -16.12
CA LYS A 749 -0.93 15.96 -17.03
C LYS A 749 -1.79 14.77 -16.62
N ASN A 750 -1.17 13.71 -16.10
CA ASN A 750 -1.85 12.43 -15.88
C ASN A 750 -2.55 12.36 -14.52
N TYR A 751 -2.24 13.25 -13.59
CA TYR A 751 -2.89 13.27 -12.28
C TYR A 751 -3.98 14.34 -12.20
N PRO A 752 -5.07 14.06 -11.47
CA PRO A 752 -6.04 15.11 -11.16
C PRO A 752 -5.35 16.19 -10.32
N MET A 753 -5.75 17.46 -10.48
CA MET A 753 -5.07 18.61 -9.86
C MET A 753 -4.90 18.50 -8.34
N GLN A 754 -5.82 17.82 -7.66
CA GLN A 754 -5.83 17.61 -6.22
C GLN A 754 -4.85 16.53 -5.74
N ALA A 755 -4.40 15.63 -6.62
CA ALA A 755 -3.50 14.54 -6.27
C ALA A 755 -2.07 15.03 -6.02
N GLN A 756 -1.45 14.45 -5.00
CA GLN A 756 -0.08 14.76 -4.64
C GLN A 756 0.90 13.70 -5.14
N ASN A 757 2.07 14.15 -5.58
CA ASN A 757 3.12 13.27 -6.08
C ASN A 757 4.22 13.14 -5.04
N PHE A 758 4.52 11.90 -4.65
CA PHE A 758 5.60 11.56 -3.74
C PHE A 758 6.88 11.34 -4.53
N ARG A 759 7.87 12.20 -4.29
CA ARG A 759 9.14 12.26 -5.00
C ARG A 759 10.21 11.58 -4.16
N TYR A 760 11.01 10.71 -4.77
CA TYR A 760 12.01 9.92 -4.05
C TYR A 760 13.20 9.61 -4.98
N LEU A 761 14.34 9.28 -4.37
CA LEU A 761 15.50 8.72 -5.07
C LEU A 761 15.75 7.27 -4.67
N GLU A 762 15.48 6.96 -3.39
CA GLU A 762 15.62 5.67 -2.75
C GLU A 762 14.62 5.57 -1.59
N ASN A 763 14.40 4.35 -1.10
CA ASN A 763 13.65 4.00 0.10
C ASN A 763 14.19 2.66 0.64
N HIS A 764 13.51 2.06 1.61
CA HIS A 764 13.93 0.77 2.20
C HIS A 764 13.91 -0.45 1.26
N ASP A 765 13.26 -0.39 0.10
CA ASP A 765 13.17 -1.49 -0.88
C ASP A 765 14.20 -1.43 -1.99
N MET A 766 14.98 -0.35 -2.03
CA MET A 766 15.81 -0.01 -3.17
C MET A 766 17.29 -0.03 -2.82
N GLU A 767 18.13 -0.20 -3.83
CA GLU A 767 19.56 0.09 -3.69
C GLU A 767 19.77 1.56 -3.35
N ARG A 768 20.84 1.86 -2.59
CA ARG A 768 21.20 3.25 -2.31
C ARG A 768 21.62 3.94 -3.60
N PHE A 769 21.00 5.09 -3.86
CA PHE A 769 21.24 5.94 -5.02
C PHE A 769 22.71 6.34 -5.13
N ILE A 770 23.35 6.65 -4.00
CA ILE A 770 24.77 7.02 -3.96
C ILE A 770 25.69 5.85 -4.31
N SER A 771 25.31 4.61 -4.00
CA SER A 771 26.07 3.41 -4.38
C SER A 771 26.00 3.15 -5.86
N ARG A 772 24.83 3.39 -6.46
CA ARG A 772 24.60 3.20 -7.90
C ARG A 772 25.24 4.29 -8.76
N TYR A 773 25.10 5.56 -8.36
CA TYR A 773 25.46 6.71 -9.20
C TYR A 773 26.62 7.55 -8.68
N GLY A 774 27.11 7.27 -7.48
CA GLY A 774 28.17 8.04 -6.84
C GLY A 774 27.68 9.36 -6.24
N ARG A 775 28.59 10.01 -5.50
CA ARG A 775 28.31 11.22 -4.72
C ARG A 775 27.86 12.40 -5.58
N HIS A 776 28.51 12.64 -6.71
CA HIS A 776 28.25 13.83 -7.53
C HIS A 776 26.85 13.80 -8.17
N LYS A 777 26.48 12.69 -8.82
CA LYS A 777 25.13 12.48 -9.34
C LYS A 777 24.06 12.47 -8.24
N THR A 778 24.39 12.01 -7.03
CA THR A 778 23.50 12.13 -5.87
C THR A 778 23.20 13.59 -5.53
N LYS A 779 24.20 14.49 -5.55
CA LYS A 779 23.97 15.93 -5.32
C LYS A 779 23.09 16.57 -6.40
N LEU A 780 23.30 16.20 -7.67
CA LEU A 780 22.48 16.67 -8.80
C LEU A 780 21.03 16.19 -8.67
N ALA A 781 20.83 14.90 -8.38
CA ALA A 781 19.50 14.31 -8.20
C ALA A 781 18.79 14.84 -6.94
N ALA A 782 19.50 15.06 -5.84
CA ALA A 782 18.95 15.66 -4.62
C ALA A 782 18.54 17.13 -4.83
N THR A 783 19.31 17.88 -5.63
CA THR A 783 18.93 19.23 -6.05
C THR A 783 17.61 19.17 -6.80
N LEU A 784 17.51 18.33 -7.84
CA LEU A 784 16.30 18.11 -8.61
C LEU A 784 15.11 17.73 -7.71
N LEU A 785 15.28 16.74 -6.82
CA LEU A 785 14.26 16.28 -5.87
C LEU A 785 13.69 17.44 -5.02
N LEU A 786 14.55 18.32 -4.53
CA LEU A 786 14.19 19.39 -3.59
C LEU A 786 13.79 20.71 -4.30
N THR A 787 13.95 20.81 -5.62
CA THR A 787 13.58 22.00 -6.41
C THR A 787 12.52 21.72 -7.48
N VAL A 788 11.79 20.59 -7.42
CA VAL A 788 10.57 20.32 -8.21
C VAL A 788 9.31 20.23 -7.32
N SER A 789 8.13 20.29 -7.94
CA SER A 789 6.84 20.16 -7.23
C SER A 789 6.58 18.72 -6.78
N GLY A 790 5.94 18.55 -5.62
CA GLY A 790 5.68 17.25 -4.98
C GLY A 790 6.30 17.16 -3.59
N THR A 791 6.09 16.03 -2.91
CA THR A 791 6.59 15.80 -1.55
C THR A 791 7.85 14.95 -1.59
N PRO A 792 9.03 15.50 -1.26
CA PRO A 792 10.27 14.75 -1.28
C PRO A 792 10.40 13.79 -0.08
N LEU A 793 10.95 12.62 -0.36
CA LEU A 793 11.40 11.60 0.58
C LEU A 793 12.93 11.66 0.72
N ILE A 794 13.40 11.64 1.96
CA ILE A 794 14.79 11.37 2.33
C ILE A 794 14.79 10.08 3.14
N TYR A 795 15.46 9.04 2.66
CA TYR A 795 15.61 7.80 3.43
C TYR A 795 16.75 7.93 4.42
N TYR A 796 16.63 7.41 5.65
CA TYR A 796 17.63 7.66 6.68
C TYR A 796 19.04 7.28 6.21
N GLY A 797 19.99 8.19 6.43
CA GLY A 797 21.37 8.02 6.04
C GLY A 797 21.71 8.49 4.62
N GLN A 798 20.72 8.77 3.77
CA GLN A 798 20.92 9.33 2.44
C GLN A 798 21.65 10.68 2.50
N GLU A 799 21.32 11.49 3.51
CA GLU A 799 21.90 12.80 3.76
C GLU A 799 23.36 12.76 4.22
N ILE A 800 23.83 11.63 4.76
CA ILE A 800 25.23 11.42 5.16
C ILE A 800 25.98 10.45 4.24
N GLY A 801 25.33 9.98 3.16
CA GLY A 801 25.95 9.13 2.14
C GLY A 801 26.12 7.66 2.55
N LEU A 802 25.19 7.07 3.31
CA LEU A 802 25.21 5.62 3.57
C LEU A 802 25.01 4.82 2.28
N GLN A 803 25.84 3.80 2.07
CA GLN A 803 25.91 3.04 0.81
C GLN A 803 25.22 1.67 0.86
N GLU A 804 25.03 1.10 2.03
CA GLU A 804 24.28 -0.15 2.19
C GLU A 804 22.77 0.13 2.26
N ARG A 805 21.92 -0.84 1.89
CA ARG A 805 20.44 -0.68 1.87
C ARG A 805 19.84 -0.42 3.26
N THR A 806 20.13 -1.25 4.26
CA THR A 806 19.62 -1.13 5.65
C THR A 806 20.72 -1.06 6.74
N PRO A 807 21.76 -0.19 6.61
CA PRO A 807 22.87 -0.09 7.54
C PRO A 807 22.44 0.56 8.85
N MET A 808 23.19 0.30 9.92
CA MET A 808 23.10 1.10 11.13
C MET A 808 23.50 2.56 10.85
N MET A 809 22.65 3.51 11.24
CA MET A 809 22.89 4.95 11.12
C MET A 809 24.18 5.35 11.87
N LYS A 810 24.95 6.26 11.28
CA LYS A 810 26.25 6.70 11.81
C LYS A 810 26.13 8.10 12.43
N TRP A 811 25.94 8.16 13.75
CA TRP A 811 25.73 9.42 14.48
C TRP A 811 27.03 10.15 14.84
N ASP A 812 28.03 9.42 15.34
CA ASP A 812 29.27 10.04 15.89
C ASP A 812 30.31 10.36 14.80
N ALA A 813 30.29 9.60 13.71
CA ALA A 813 31.19 9.74 12.58
C ALA A 813 30.40 9.56 11.26
N PRO A 814 29.58 10.56 10.86
CA PRO A 814 28.85 10.48 9.60
C PRO A 814 29.86 10.39 8.44
N PRO A 815 29.64 9.49 7.45
CA PRO A 815 30.61 9.28 6.39
C PRO A 815 30.87 10.53 5.54
N ASP A 816 29.83 11.36 5.35
CA ASP A 816 29.92 12.57 4.53
C ASP A 816 29.21 13.75 5.18
N ARG A 817 29.97 14.54 5.94
CA ARG A 817 29.44 15.73 6.61
C ARG A 817 29.09 16.85 5.63
N GLU A 818 29.84 16.99 4.54
CA GLU A 818 29.56 17.99 3.51
C GLU A 818 28.27 17.69 2.77
N LEU A 819 27.98 16.41 2.51
CA LEU A 819 26.70 16.00 1.92
C LEU A 819 25.54 16.31 2.87
N TYR A 820 25.72 16.12 4.18
CA TYR A 820 24.72 16.51 5.16
C TYR A 820 24.43 18.02 5.12
N ASP A 821 25.47 18.84 5.14
CA ASP A 821 25.32 20.30 5.08
C ASP A 821 24.69 20.74 3.75
N PHE A 822 25.00 20.05 2.65
CA PHE A 822 24.36 20.24 1.34
C PHE A 822 22.86 19.93 1.36
N TYR A 823 22.45 18.75 1.86
CA TYR A 823 21.03 18.39 2.00
C TYR A 823 20.29 19.36 2.92
N LYS A 824 20.89 19.70 4.07
CA LYS A 824 20.31 20.67 5.01
C LYS A 824 20.07 22.01 4.33
N ARG A 825 21.03 22.53 3.56
CA ARG A 825 20.88 23.79 2.82
C ARG A 825 19.74 23.71 1.80
N LEU A 826 19.65 22.63 1.02
CA LEU A 826 18.57 22.42 0.04
C LEU A 826 17.18 22.33 0.70
N ILE A 827 17.07 21.55 1.78
CA ILE A 827 15.81 21.37 2.52
C ILE A 827 15.35 22.72 3.09
N LEU A 828 16.25 23.48 3.73
CA LEU A 828 15.92 24.80 4.25
C LEU A 828 15.56 25.78 3.13
N LEU A 829 16.28 25.77 2.01
CA LEU A 829 15.96 26.60 0.84
C LEU A 829 14.54 26.32 0.33
N ARG A 830 14.18 25.04 0.15
CA ARG A 830 12.82 24.62 -0.24
C ARG A 830 11.76 25.13 0.73
N ARG A 831 12.00 25.03 2.03
CA ARG A 831 11.07 25.48 3.08
C ARG A 831 10.87 26.99 3.09
N HIS A 832 11.93 27.75 2.87
CA HIS A 832 11.89 29.21 2.93
C HIS A 832 11.45 29.86 1.60
N LYS A 833 11.51 29.15 0.47
CA LYS A 833 11.16 29.67 -0.85
C LYS A 833 9.98 28.89 -1.46
N PRO A 834 8.72 29.31 -1.24
CA PRO A 834 7.52 28.66 -1.79
C PRO A 834 7.56 28.35 -3.28
N VAL A 835 8.21 29.21 -4.09
CA VAL A 835 8.42 29.00 -5.54
C VAL A 835 9.02 27.63 -5.87
N LEU A 836 9.88 27.07 -5.00
CA LEU A 836 10.49 25.76 -5.21
C LEU A 836 9.53 24.59 -4.93
N ARG A 837 8.38 24.84 -4.31
CA ARG A 837 7.31 23.85 -4.07
C ARG A 837 6.18 23.98 -5.07
N THR A 838 5.71 25.20 -5.33
CA THR A 838 4.47 25.46 -6.08
C THR A 838 4.66 26.22 -7.38
N GLY A 839 5.83 26.83 -7.62
CA GLY A 839 6.09 27.62 -8.82
C GLY A 839 6.01 26.77 -10.10
N GLU A 840 5.60 27.39 -11.19
CA GLU A 840 5.60 26.76 -12.50
C GLU A 840 7.02 26.35 -12.89
N ILE A 841 7.14 25.22 -13.58
CA ILE A 841 8.42 24.72 -14.08
C ILE A 841 8.49 24.91 -15.59
N THR A 842 9.59 25.49 -16.08
CA THR A 842 9.81 25.71 -17.51
C THR A 842 11.21 25.23 -17.89
N LYS A 843 11.33 24.31 -18.86
CA LYS A 843 12.64 23.87 -19.37
C LYS A 843 13.39 25.08 -19.94
N VAL A 844 14.67 25.19 -19.61
CA VAL A 844 15.59 26.16 -20.22
C VAL A 844 16.38 25.42 -21.28
N VAL A 845 16.41 25.97 -22.50
CA VAL A 845 17.15 25.37 -23.62
C VAL A 845 18.63 25.71 -23.48
N THR A 846 19.49 24.75 -23.81
CA THR A 846 20.94 24.89 -23.76
C THR A 846 21.59 24.30 -25.00
N ASP A 847 22.78 24.80 -25.37
CA ASP A 847 23.63 24.20 -26.40
C ASP A 847 24.32 22.90 -25.93
N GLN A 848 24.16 22.53 -24.66
CA GLN A 848 24.79 21.38 -24.00
C GLN A 848 23.77 20.32 -23.56
N GLU A 849 22.68 20.09 -24.32
CA GLU A 849 21.53 19.26 -23.87
C GLU A 849 21.89 17.80 -23.52
N ASP A 850 23.00 17.29 -24.03
CA ASP A 850 23.48 15.93 -23.75
C ASP A 850 24.08 15.78 -22.33
N GLN A 851 24.50 16.88 -21.70
CA GLN A 851 25.13 16.87 -20.37
C GLN A 851 24.53 17.85 -19.37
N VAL A 852 23.82 18.89 -19.82
CA VAL A 852 23.19 19.90 -18.95
C VAL A 852 21.67 19.79 -19.03
N TYR A 853 21.04 19.68 -17.87
CA TYR A 853 19.60 19.91 -17.72
C TYR A 853 19.34 21.17 -16.90
N ALA A 854 18.64 22.14 -17.48
CA ALA A 854 18.31 23.41 -16.84
C ALA A 854 16.80 23.70 -16.91
N TYR A 855 16.29 24.35 -15.87
CA TYR A 855 14.89 24.78 -15.80
C TYR A 855 14.70 25.97 -14.85
N LEU A 856 13.61 26.69 -15.07
CA LEU A 856 13.14 27.74 -14.19
C LEU A 856 12.05 27.20 -13.27
N ARG A 857 12.06 27.68 -12.02
CA ARG A 857 10.92 27.67 -11.10
C ARG A 857 10.48 29.09 -10.88
N SER A 858 9.24 29.43 -11.24
CA SER A 858 8.77 30.80 -11.13
C SER A 858 7.29 30.92 -10.75
N ASP A 859 6.98 31.99 -10.04
CA ASP A 859 5.62 32.50 -9.86
C ASP A 859 5.65 34.03 -9.87
N SER A 860 4.59 34.68 -9.43
CA SER A 860 4.51 36.15 -9.37
C SER A 860 5.46 36.80 -8.35
N THR A 861 6.10 36.01 -7.47
CA THR A 861 6.91 36.51 -6.34
C THR A 861 8.40 36.36 -6.57
N ALA A 862 8.86 35.27 -7.20
CA ALA A 862 10.27 35.05 -7.49
C ALA A 862 10.49 34.09 -8.66
N SER A 863 11.71 34.12 -9.20
CA SER A 863 12.19 33.18 -10.21
C SER A 863 13.54 32.58 -9.79
N PHE A 864 13.67 31.27 -9.92
CA PHE A 864 14.91 30.53 -9.68
C PHE A 864 15.31 29.77 -10.94
N LEU A 865 16.57 29.92 -11.35
CA LEU A 865 17.20 29.14 -12.41
C LEU A 865 18.00 27.99 -11.77
N ILE A 866 17.60 26.76 -12.10
CA ILE A 866 18.29 25.55 -11.66
C ILE A 866 19.05 25.00 -12.86
N ILE A 867 20.33 24.70 -12.68
CA ILE A 867 21.21 24.11 -13.71
C ILE A 867 21.88 22.89 -13.10
N LEU A 868 21.78 21.75 -13.79
CA LEU A 868 22.36 20.49 -13.40
C LEU A 868 23.33 20.06 -14.51
N ASN A 869 24.62 20.23 -14.28
CA ASN A 869 25.65 19.70 -15.18
C ASN A 869 26.00 18.27 -14.76
N PHE A 870 25.66 17.27 -15.59
CA PHE A 870 25.96 15.85 -15.37
C PHE A 870 27.28 15.41 -16.03
N GLY A 871 27.93 16.28 -16.80
CA GLY A 871 29.13 15.97 -17.56
C GLY A 871 30.37 16.71 -17.05
N ALA A 872 31.30 16.92 -17.98
CA ALA A 872 32.57 17.59 -17.73
C ALA A 872 32.38 19.10 -17.48
N ALA A 873 33.44 19.78 -17.03
CA ALA A 873 33.42 21.23 -16.92
C ALA A 873 33.24 21.89 -18.31
N ILE A 874 32.48 22.98 -18.34
CA ILE A 874 32.09 23.71 -19.55
C ILE A 874 32.45 25.18 -19.35
N GLU A 875 33.34 25.71 -20.19
CA GLU A 875 33.78 27.10 -20.06
C GLU A 875 32.69 28.08 -20.53
N ASN A 876 31.95 27.73 -21.59
CA ASN A 876 30.89 28.57 -22.16
C ASN A 876 29.64 27.73 -22.43
N CYS A 877 28.76 27.61 -21.44
CA CYS A 877 27.43 27.04 -21.62
C CYS A 877 26.42 28.15 -21.92
N ILE A 878 25.74 28.06 -23.06
CA ILE A 878 24.71 29.01 -23.48
C ILE A 878 23.35 28.50 -22.97
N LEU A 879 22.62 29.36 -22.26
CA LEU A 879 21.25 29.10 -21.82
C LEU A 879 20.32 30.15 -22.41
N LEU A 880 19.19 29.70 -22.96
CA LEU A 880 18.12 30.54 -23.51
C LEU A 880 16.99 30.67 -22.49
N LEU A 881 16.85 31.87 -21.91
CA LEU A 881 15.79 32.15 -20.95
C LEU A 881 14.44 32.36 -21.69
N PRO A 882 13.31 31.90 -21.14
CA PRO A 882 12.00 32.08 -21.77
C PRO A 882 11.54 33.54 -21.80
N ASP A 883 10.82 33.92 -22.86
CA ASP A 883 10.31 35.27 -23.14
C ASP A 883 9.49 35.92 -22.00
N ARG A 884 8.92 35.14 -21.09
CA ARG A 884 8.19 35.69 -19.93
C ARG A 884 9.08 36.48 -18.97
N LEU A 885 10.38 36.19 -18.92
CA LEU A 885 11.36 37.02 -18.20
C LEU A 885 11.72 38.29 -18.99
N ALA A 886 11.39 38.35 -20.29
CA ALA A 886 11.72 39.43 -21.21
C ALA A 886 10.62 40.50 -21.35
N GLN A 887 9.44 40.32 -20.74
CA GLN A 887 8.34 41.29 -20.83
C GLN A 887 8.68 42.68 -20.24
N HIS A 888 9.88 42.86 -19.67
CA HIS A 888 10.37 44.16 -19.20
C HIS A 888 11.77 44.61 -19.68
N SER A 889 12.45 43.98 -20.66
CA SER A 889 13.76 44.53 -21.05
C SER A 889 14.42 44.10 -22.35
N GLN A 890 14.62 45.06 -23.25
CA GLN A 890 15.88 45.18 -23.99
C GLN A 890 16.87 45.97 -23.10
N ASN A 891 18.08 45.44 -22.85
CA ASN A 891 19.17 46.05 -22.04
C ASN A 891 19.15 45.93 -20.49
N GLN A 892 18.33 45.11 -19.84
CA GLN A 892 18.47 44.91 -18.37
C GLN A 892 19.61 43.97 -18.02
N THR A 893 20.29 44.30 -16.91
CA THR A 893 21.22 43.42 -16.21
C THR A 893 20.41 42.62 -15.19
N ILE A 894 20.40 41.30 -15.29
CA ILE A 894 19.90 40.44 -14.23
C ILE A 894 21.02 40.12 -13.25
N LYS A 895 20.67 39.99 -11.97
CA LYS A 895 21.57 39.43 -10.97
C LYS A 895 21.18 37.98 -10.70
N LEU A 896 22.18 37.11 -10.69
CA LEU A 896 22.07 35.71 -10.34
C LEU A 896 22.76 35.52 -8.99
N GLU A 897 21.97 35.27 -7.95
CA GLU A 897 22.46 34.96 -6.60
C GLU A 897 22.47 33.44 -6.39
N ASN A 898 23.64 32.84 -6.28
CA ASN A 898 23.80 31.41 -6.06
C ASN A 898 23.38 31.06 -4.63
N GLN A 899 22.27 30.35 -4.49
CA GLN A 899 21.71 29.99 -3.19
C GLN A 899 22.48 28.89 -2.47
N MET A 900 23.51 28.30 -3.10
CA MET A 900 24.34 27.23 -2.52
C MET A 900 25.65 27.73 -1.89
N ASN A 901 26.13 28.91 -2.26
CA ASN A 901 27.35 29.52 -1.72
C ASN A 901 27.27 31.06 -1.55
N ASP A 902 26.11 31.66 -1.80
CA ASP A 902 25.80 33.10 -1.69
C ASP A 902 26.63 34.01 -2.62
N GLU A 903 27.24 33.44 -3.68
CA GLU A 903 27.93 34.21 -4.71
C GLU A 903 26.92 34.97 -5.60
N LEU A 904 27.19 36.25 -5.86
CA LEU A 904 26.36 37.11 -6.69
C LEU A 904 27.06 37.44 -8.01
N PHE A 905 26.38 37.17 -9.11
CA PHE A 905 26.85 37.47 -10.46
C PHE A 905 25.89 38.45 -11.14
N ALA A 906 26.41 39.41 -11.89
CA ALA A 906 25.61 40.33 -12.69
C ALA A 906 25.79 40.01 -14.18
N TYR A 907 24.69 39.73 -14.88
CA TYR A 907 24.69 39.37 -16.29
C TYR A 907 23.84 40.35 -17.09
N LYS A 908 24.43 40.94 -18.12
CA LYS A 908 23.66 41.70 -19.10
C LYS A 908 22.97 40.71 -20.04
N ILE A 909 21.64 40.69 -20.03
CA ILE A 909 20.89 39.84 -20.95
C ILE A 909 21.12 40.37 -22.37
N SER A 910 21.54 39.50 -23.28
CA SER A 910 21.64 39.82 -24.70
C SER A 910 20.24 40.07 -25.29
N PRO A 911 20.11 40.77 -26.44
CA PRO A 911 18.82 41.02 -27.07
C PRO A 911 17.98 39.76 -27.39
N ASP A 912 18.62 38.59 -27.43
CA ASP A 912 18.05 37.27 -27.70
C ASP A 912 17.92 36.37 -26.44
N LEU A 913 17.95 36.96 -25.24
CA LEU A 913 17.72 36.27 -23.95
C LEU A 913 18.72 35.16 -23.61
N LYS A 914 19.97 35.29 -24.10
CA LYS A 914 21.05 34.35 -23.80
C LYS A 914 21.81 34.78 -22.55
N ILE A 915 22.14 33.78 -21.74
CA ILE A 915 23.18 33.89 -20.71
C ILE A 915 24.29 32.87 -21.01
N VAL A 916 25.53 33.25 -20.74
CA VAL A 916 26.71 32.38 -20.91
C VAL A 916 27.34 32.20 -19.54
N LEU A 917 27.43 30.95 -19.11
CA LEU A 917 27.96 30.58 -17.79
C LEU A 917 29.09 29.56 -17.93
N ARG A 918 30.09 29.68 -17.07
CA ARG A 918 31.03 28.60 -16.79
C ARG A 918 30.37 27.64 -15.80
N LEU A 919 30.39 26.35 -16.12
CA LEU A 919 29.84 25.28 -15.28
C LEU A 919 30.96 24.29 -14.94
N GLU A 920 31.13 24.01 -13.66
CA GLU A 920 32.06 22.99 -13.17
C GLU A 920 31.48 21.59 -13.40
N SER A 921 32.38 20.60 -13.45
CA SER A 921 32.01 19.20 -13.68
C SER A 921 31.05 18.70 -12.61
N GLU A 922 30.03 17.95 -13.02
CA GLU A 922 29.10 17.25 -12.12
C GLU A 922 28.51 18.11 -10.96
N THR A 923 28.21 19.38 -11.24
CA THR A 923 27.85 20.39 -10.23
C THR A 923 26.43 20.95 -10.41
N PRO A 924 25.60 20.98 -9.34
CA PRO A 924 24.32 21.68 -9.37
C PRO A 924 24.48 23.17 -9.04
N TYR A 925 23.66 24.00 -9.70
CA TYR A 925 23.54 25.43 -9.43
C TYR A 925 22.08 25.81 -9.20
N ILE A 926 21.85 26.67 -8.21
CA ILE A 926 20.52 27.25 -7.93
C ILE A 926 20.69 28.76 -7.83
N TYR A 927 20.30 29.48 -8.87
CA TYR A 927 20.37 30.93 -8.90
C TYR A 927 18.99 31.53 -8.66
N ARG A 928 18.89 32.46 -7.71
CA ARG A 928 17.74 33.38 -7.66
C ARG A 928 17.98 34.47 -8.70
N ILE A 929 16.97 34.73 -9.52
CA ILE A 929 16.99 35.82 -10.49
C ILE A 929 16.41 37.06 -9.81
N GLU A 930 17.21 38.12 -9.73
CA GLU A 930 16.76 39.45 -9.33
C GLU A 930 16.78 40.39 -10.53
N ASN A 931 15.65 41.03 -10.80
CA ASN A 931 15.59 42.13 -11.78
C ASN A 931 16.23 43.35 -11.12
N SER A 932 17.16 44.02 -11.82
CA SER A 932 17.63 45.33 -11.37
C SER A 932 16.48 46.33 -11.45
N GLU A 933 16.19 47.04 -10.35
CA GLU A 933 15.34 48.24 -10.37
C GLU A 933 15.82 49.27 -11.40
#